data_AF-A0A2M8BCN1-F1
#
_entry.id   AF-A0A2M8BCN1-F1
#
_cell.length_a   1.000
_cell.length_b   1.000
_cell.length_c   1.000
_cell.angle_alpha   90.00
_cell.angle_beta   90.00
_cell.angle_gamma   90.00
#
_symmetry.space_group_name_H-M   'P 1'
#
loop_
_entity.id
_entity.type
_entity.pdbx_description
1 polymer ?
#
loop_
_entity_poly.entity_id
_entity_poly.type
_entity_poly.pdbx_seq_one_letter_code
_entity_poly.pdbx_strand_id
1 'polypeptide(L)'
;MDDNCDGSVDEGFLASCGLGACAASSDVCGNGLLVACVPGTPLASADTTCDGVDDDCDGSIDENCATCVKVSRPAQGGNDTQAAIDSNLTPFATIQAAIDWTAADATRPKVVCVAANNCSRTLYDETVTVPGGVSVLGSYQNNHQGRCAFTFNNTNGGQAVDTVIRGAIFSGNTQPSSLDGFEIARIGGDPAIGVAIDSSVGVVLGNLDISRGPAVATTIGVDVSDNSAVVLTNSSVHGGNGTALAVGVRVVDSRIDLRDNCEAYDANGRCNSFCGTNSLRGIRGRHDTGAQPESHAIVLQNAPGSLVDRTAVCGAQSSIGSQIKITGDATGTVLSASLLNGWGGDLQSYGLWLEDCGGASPWIVDNFRIAATGLNHNTDVAAVRAVGDCHPVIEDNVLIVGGGEGNASEGRAIHCLANASGSPSRCTVLDNTLLQGSEAGFPPSSVGVRCDDGSCVRIAGNRIDARAGLVTRGVILDNTGAVLENNVIDASCGNTESIGVLSLDSWSRMENNLMTGGFCQVGDPNVPFIGLKVVASASGNEVDVHSNVIDAGPNPAAVCFGDGVLLESDTTSPPTRPLGVFRNNVLLGSNCSTAYLFREADATADPRVLQNNVFDDRNSRPSAFLYRDEGSTDENDINTINGYSDVNALANAVGSCTFVSYPTDLHLDAGDTLCADQGTASGAPATDFEGDPRSDGTPDVGIDER
;
A
#
# COMPACT_ATOMS: atom_id res chain seq x y z
N MET A 1 11.65 -21.37 -5.36
CA MET A 1 11.08 -21.05 -4.04
C MET A 1 9.59 -20.88 -4.26
N ASP A 2 8.79 -20.49 -3.28
CA ASP A 2 7.38 -20.18 -3.46
C ASP A 2 7.24 -18.77 -2.90
N ASP A 3 7.34 -17.78 -3.80
CA ASP A 3 7.51 -16.37 -3.44
C ASP A 3 6.14 -15.69 -3.16
N ASN A 4 5.04 -16.46 -3.18
CA ASN A 4 3.70 -16.01 -2.78
C ASN A 4 2.96 -17.04 -1.87
N CYS A 5 3.66 -18.10 -1.44
CA CYS A 5 3.18 -19.18 -0.59
C CYS A 5 1.90 -19.89 -1.10
N ASP A 6 1.71 -20.01 -2.43
CA ASP A 6 0.52 -20.60 -3.05
C ASP A 6 0.61 -22.12 -3.32
N GLY A 7 1.72 -22.76 -2.95
CA GLY A 7 1.95 -24.19 -3.11
C GLY A 7 2.54 -24.58 -4.47
N SER A 8 2.96 -23.61 -5.29
CA SER A 8 3.72 -23.83 -6.52
C SER A 8 5.12 -23.19 -6.46
N VAL A 9 6.05 -23.67 -7.30
CA VAL A 9 7.44 -23.18 -7.26
C VAL A 9 7.59 -21.97 -8.19
N ASP A 10 7.69 -20.78 -7.61
CA ASP A 10 8.14 -19.55 -8.26
C ASP A 10 9.68 -19.45 -8.26
N GLU A 11 10.26 -19.25 -9.45
CA GLU A 11 11.71 -19.16 -9.65
C GLU A 11 12.13 -17.70 -9.90
N GLY A 12 12.60 -16.98 -8.85
CA GLY A 12 13.64 -15.96 -9.05
C GLY A 12 13.57 -14.61 -8.31
N PHE A 13 12.88 -14.46 -7.16
CA PHE A 13 12.79 -13.14 -6.52
C PHE A 13 13.93 -12.82 -5.51
N LEU A 14 14.68 -11.75 -5.78
CA LEU A 14 15.80 -11.26 -4.96
C LEU A 14 15.51 -9.87 -4.39
N ALA A 15 15.59 -9.69 -3.07
CA ALA A 15 15.63 -8.38 -2.42
C ALA A 15 16.97 -7.74 -2.73
N SER A 16 16.98 -6.51 -3.22
CA SER A 16 18.21 -5.77 -3.47
C SER A 16 18.39 -4.64 -2.46
N CYS A 17 19.62 -4.44 -2.00
CA CYS A 17 19.97 -3.46 -0.98
C CYS A 17 21.39 -2.96 -1.22
N GLY A 18 21.74 -1.85 -0.56
CA GLY A 18 23.01 -1.15 -0.81
C GLY A 18 23.00 -0.33 -2.09
N LEU A 19 23.94 0.61 -2.16
CA LEU A 19 24.21 1.47 -3.31
C LEU A 19 25.60 1.13 -3.85
N GLY A 20 25.89 1.50 -5.09
CA GLY A 20 27.23 1.35 -5.64
C GLY A 20 27.77 -0.08 -5.56
N ALA A 21 29.00 -0.21 -5.07
CA ALA A 21 29.66 -1.48 -4.85
C ALA A 21 29.05 -2.33 -3.72
N CYS A 22 28.23 -1.73 -2.85
CA CYS A 22 27.49 -2.44 -1.81
C CYS A 22 26.17 -3.01 -2.30
N ALA A 23 25.81 -2.78 -3.58
CA ALA A 23 24.63 -3.39 -4.16
C ALA A 23 24.70 -4.93 -4.02
N ALA A 24 23.81 -5.46 -3.19
CA ALA A 24 23.66 -6.88 -2.93
C ALA A 24 22.23 -7.29 -3.30
N SER A 25 22.08 -8.57 -3.60
CA SER A 25 20.79 -9.21 -3.85
C SER A 25 20.72 -10.48 -3.02
N SER A 26 19.67 -10.66 -2.23
CA SER A 26 19.44 -11.87 -1.44
C SER A 26 18.09 -12.47 -1.78
N ASP A 27 18.00 -13.79 -1.74
CA ASP A 27 16.71 -14.47 -1.75
C ASP A 27 15.86 -13.93 -0.59
N VAL A 28 14.64 -13.52 -0.91
CA VAL A 28 13.75 -12.84 0.05
C VAL A 28 13.18 -13.81 1.06
N CYS A 29 13.02 -15.07 0.65
CA CYS A 29 12.40 -16.10 1.47
C CYS A 29 13.43 -17.19 1.87
N GLY A 30 14.01 -17.05 3.05
CA GLY A 30 14.90 -18.06 3.63
C GLY A 30 14.16 -18.95 4.61
N ASN A 31 13.70 -20.13 4.17
CA ASN A 31 12.87 -21.06 4.97
C ASN A 31 11.49 -20.49 5.39
N GLY A 32 10.79 -19.78 4.50
CA GLY A 32 9.45 -19.24 4.81
C GLY A 32 9.46 -17.98 5.68
N LEU A 33 10.62 -17.32 5.82
CA LEU A 33 10.78 -16.07 6.55
C LEU A 33 11.45 -15.02 5.66
N LEU A 34 10.98 -13.77 5.76
CA LEU A 34 11.62 -12.59 5.17
C LEU A 34 13.07 -12.47 5.68
N VAL A 35 14.03 -12.59 4.77
CA VAL A 35 15.44 -12.34 5.05
C VAL A 35 15.76 -10.91 4.63
N ALA A 36 16.15 -10.08 5.61
CA ALA A 36 16.63 -8.74 5.34
C ALA A 36 17.84 -8.80 4.40
N CYS A 37 17.76 -8.12 3.26
CA CYS A 37 18.94 -7.93 2.42
C CYS A 37 19.97 -7.10 3.19
N VAL A 38 21.17 -7.66 3.34
CA VAL A 38 22.30 -6.97 3.97
C VAL A 38 23.16 -6.36 2.86
N PRO A 39 23.35 -5.03 2.82
CA PRO A 39 24.25 -4.40 1.86
C PRO A 39 25.64 -5.04 1.90
N GLY A 40 26.28 -5.12 0.73
CA GLY A 40 27.67 -5.53 0.63
C GLY A 40 28.58 -4.62 1.47
N THR A 41 29.80 -5.08 1.74
CA THR A 41 30.81 -4.24 2.37
C THR A 41 31.34 -3.23 1.35
N PRO A 42 31.53 -1.95 1.73
CA PRO A 42 32.20 -0.98 0.87
C PRO A 42 33.56 -1.49 0.38
N LEU A 43 33.91 -1.18 -0.87
CA LEU A 43 35.23 -1.51 -1.44
C LEU A 43 36.32 -0.60 -0.85
N ALA A 44 35.95 0.62 -0.44
CA ALA A 44 36.79 1.57 0.25
C ALA A 44 35.99 2.38 1.28
N SER A 45 36.66 3.25 2.03
CA SER A 45 36.00 4.20 2.93
C SER A 45 35.76 5.59 2.31
N ALA A 46 36.06 5.73 1.01
CA ALA A 46 36.04 6.95 0.21
C ALA A 46 36.34 6.63 -1.27
N ASP A 47 35.67 7.30 -2.20
CA ASP A 47 35.86 7.16 -3.67
C ASP A 47 37.14 7.86 -4.19
N THR A 48 38.31 7.31 -3.84
CA THR A 48 39.62 7.88 -4.25
C THR A 48 40.19 7.26 -5.53
N THR A 49 39.57 6.19 -6.03
CA THR A 49 39.97 5.39 -7.19
C THR A 49 39.54 6.05 -8.51
N CYS A 50 38.44 6.81 -8.51
CA CYS A 50 37.93 7.55 -9.67
C CYS A 50 37.59 6.65 -10.86
N ASP A 51 37.02 5.47 -10.59
CA ASP A 51 36.79 4.43 -11.59
C ASP A 51 35.33 4.34 -12.07
N GLY A 52 34.48 5.28 -11.64
CA GLY A 52 33.06 5.31 -11.99
C GLY A 52 32.19 4.37 -11.15
N VAL A 53 32.74 3.85 -10.05
CA VAL A 53 32.04 3.04 -9.05
C VAL A 53 31.95 3.82 -7.74
N ASP A 54 30.78 3.76 -7.10
CA ASP A 54 30.56 4.21 -5.72
C ASP A 54 31.15 3.15 -4.76
N ASP A 55 32.42 3.33 -4.39
CA ASP A 55 33.22 2.40 -3.58
C ASP A 55 32.86 2.48 -2.09
N ASP A 56 32.39 3.63 -1.61
CA ASP A 56 32.00 3.86 -0.21
C ASP A 56 30.50 3.72 0.09
N CYS A 57 29.71 3.56 -0.97
CA CYS A 57 28.28 3.24 -1.00
C CYS A 57 27.38 4.35 -0.45
N ASP A 58 27.81 5.60 -0.57
CA ASP A 58 27.04 6.77 -0.11
C ASP A 58 26.02 7.28 -1.17
N GLY A 59 26.03 6.69 -2.37
CA GLY A 59 25.15 7.04 -3.49
C GLY A 59 25.71 8.11 -4.42
N SER A 60 26.84 8.73 -4.07
CA SER A 60 27.65 9.55 -4.96
C SER A 60 28.66 8.65 -5.68
N ILE A 61 29.04 9.02 -6.90
CA ILE A 61 30.11 8.32 -7.63
C ILE A 61 31.28 9.28 -7.75
N ASP A 62 32.47 8.85 -7.31
CA ASP A 62 33.75 9.52 -7.52
C ASP A 62 33.87 10.90 -6.81
N GLU A 63 33.15 11.14 -5.72
CA GLU A 63 33.09 12.42 -5.01
C GLU A 63 34.36 12.77 -4.22
N ASN A 64 35.23 11.78 -3.99
CA ASN A 64 36.51 11.90 -3.28
C ASN A 64 37.73 11.98 -4.22
N CYS A 65 37.50 12.15 -5.53
CA CYS A 65 38.55 12.30 -6.52
C CYS A 65 39.42 13.55 -6.33
N ALA A 66 40.74 13.36 -6.29
CA ALA A 66 41.73 14.43 -6.07
C ALA A 66 41.76 15.52 -7.17
N THR A 67 41.09 15.30 -8.30
CA THR A 67 41.00 16.26 -9.41
C THR A 67 39.58 16.33 -9.95
N CYS A 68 38.94 17.48 -9.80
CA CYS A 68 37.70 17.80 -10.49
C CYS A 68 37.81 19.12 -11.28
N VAL A 69 36.94 19.26 -12.27
CA VAL A 69 36.78 20.49 -13.05
C VAL A 69 36.03 21.51 -12.20
N LYS A 70 36.69 22.63 -11.88
CA LYS A 70 36.21 23.61 -10.91
C LYS A 70 35.29 24.59 -11.59
N VAL A 71 34.12 24.83 -10.99
CA VAL A 71 33.19 25.88 -11.42
C VAL A 71 32.99 26.88 -10.28
N SER A 72 33.02 28.16 -10.61
CA SER A 72 32.72 29.27 -9.70
C SER A 72 32.11 30.41 -10.49
N ARG A 73 31.24 31.22 -9.89
CA ARG A 73 30.66 32.35 -10.64
C ARG A 73 31.74 33.35 -11.09
N PRO A 74 31.49 34.15 -12.15
CA PRO A 74 32.40 35.22 -12.56
C PRO A 74 32.85 36.14 -11.42
N ALA A 75 31.92 36.48 -10.52
CA ALA A 75 32.20 37.33 -9.36
C ALA A 75 33.17 36.70 -8.33
N GLN A 76 33.45 35.40 -8.44
CA GLN A 76 34.35 34.61 -7.59
C GLN A 76 35.62 34.17 -8.34
N GLY A 77 35.88 34.73 -9.52
CA GLY A 77 37.06 34.40 -10.32
C GLY A 77 36.84 33.33 -11.38
N GLY A 78 35.60 32.90 -11.62
CA GLY A 78 35.26 32.03 -12.74
C GLY A 78 35.50 32.68 -14.10
N ASN A 79 36.13 31.97 -15.03
CA ASN A 79 36.35 32.43 -16.41
C ASN A 79 36.52 31.24 -17.37
N ASP A 80 35.51 30.97 -18.20
CA ASP A 80 35.49 29.82 -19.12
C ASP A 80 36.67 29.82 -20.11
N THR A 81 37.01 30.99 -20.67
CA THR A 81 38.08 31.09 -21.66
C THR A 81 39.44 30.84 -21.02
N GLN A 82 39.68 31.42 -19.84
CA GLN A 82 40.95 31.26 -19.14
C GLN A 82 41.11 29.84 -18.59
N ALA A 83 40.04 29.26 -18.03
CA ALA A 83 40.00 27.87 -17.55
C ALA A 83 40.34 26.87 -18.65
N ALA A 84 39.83 27.07 -19.87
CA ALA A 84 40.17 26.23 -21.01
C ALA A 84 41.65 26.35 -21.43
N ILE A 85 42.23 27.55 -21.35
CA ILE A 85 43.64 27.81 -21.71
C ILE A 85 44.60 27.21 -20.69
N ASP A 86 44.31 27.38 -19.41
CA ASP A 86 45.18 26.97 -18.31
C ASP A 86 44.88 25.58 -17.76
N SER A 87 44.01 24.83 -18.45
CA SER A 87 43.64 23.46 -18.10
C SER A 87 43.06 23.35 -16.68
N ASN A 88 42.04 24.17 -16.39
CA ASN A 88 41.29 24.16 -15.13
C ASN A 88 42.13 24.59 -13.90
N LEU A 89 43.16 25.42 -14.12
CA LEU A 89 43.82 26.14 -13.01
C LEU A 89 42.94 27.30 -12.54
N THR A 90 42.31 27.99 -13.48
CA THR A 90 41.21 28.93 -13.23
C THR A 90 39.88 28.16 -13.25
N PRO A 91 38.94 28.39 -12.32
CA PRO A 91 37.63 27.77 -12.39
C PRO A 91 36.86 28.27 -13.62
N PHE A 92 36.07 27.40 -14.23
CA PHE A 92 35.06 27.78 -15.22
C PHE A 92 34.02 28.69 -14.59
N ALA A 93 33.49 29.63 -15.38
CA ALA A 93 32.42 30.54 -15.01
C ALA A 93 31.02 29.91 -15.10
N THR A 94 30.83 28.99 -16.04
CA THR A 94 29.57 28.30 -16.31
C THR A 94 29.74 26.78 -16.16
N ILE A 95 28.67 26.12 -15.73
CA ILE A 95 28.65 24.66 -15.54
C ILE A 95 28.71 23.97 -16.89
N GLN A 96 27.95 24.44 -17.88
CA GLN A 96 27.94 23.78 -19.20
C GLN A 96 29.30 23.83 -19.88
N ALA A 97 30.05 24.94 -19.79
CA ALA A 97 31.39 25.00 -20.38
C ALA A 97 32.37 24.02 -19.71
N ALA A 98 32.25 23.81 -18.40
CA ALA A 98 33.04 22.80 -17.68
C ALA A 98 32.67 21.37 -18.13
N ILE A 99 31.37 21.08 -18.28
CA ILE A 99 30.86 19.81 -18.80
C ILE A 99 31.39 19.54 -20.21
N ASP A 100 31.25 20.50 -21.12
CA ASP A 100 31.69 20.37 -22.51
C ASP A 100 33.21 20.15 -22.58
N TRP A 101 33.98 20.85 -21.73
CA TRP A 101 35.42 20.69 -21.65
C TRP A 101 35.80 19.30 -21.12
N THR A 102 35.15 18.78 -20.06
CA THR A 102 35.46 17.42 -19.58
C THR A 102 35.09 16.35 -20.60
N ALA A 103 33.92 16.47 -21.23
CA ALA A 103 33.40 15.47 -22.15
C ALA A 103 34.21 15.38 -23.46
N ALA A 104 34.84 16.48 -23.89
CA ALA A 104 35.59 16.54 -25.15
C ALA A 104 36.86 15.67 -25.20
N ASP A 105 37.37 15.17 -24.07
CA ASP A 105 38.61 14.39 -24.03
C ASP A 105 38.56 13.33 -22.92
N ALA A 106 38.83 12.07 -23.29
CA ALA A 106 38.81 10.95 -22.37
C ALA A 106 39.86 11.05 -21.25
N THR A 107 40.95 11.81 -21.43
CA THR A 107 42.00 11.94 -20.41
C THR A 107 41.71 13.03 -19.38
N ARG A 108 40.61 13.78 -19.53
CA ARG A 108 40.24 14.87 -18.60
C ARG A 108 39.47 14.33 -17.40
N PRO A 109 39.56 15.01 -16.23
CA PRO A 109 38.80 14.64 -15.06
C PRO A 109 37.30 14.65 -15.35
N LYS A 110 36.59 13.60 -14.96
CA LYS A 110 35.16 13.38 -15.27
C LYS A 110 34.18 13.91 -14.23
N VAL A 111 34.70 14.49 -13.17
CA VAL A 111 33.92 15.12 -12.11
C VAL A 111 33.95 16.64 -12.28
N VAL A 112 32.78 17.29 -12.25
CA VAL A 112 32.60 18.74 -12.26
C VAL A 112 32.17 19.20 -10.87
N CYS A 113 33.03 19.97 -10.18
CA CYS A 113 32.76 20.51 -8.84
C CYS A 113 32.24 21.94 -8.91
N VAL A 114 30.97 22.14 -8.58
CA VAL A 114 30.31 23.45 -8.65
C VAL A 114 30.26 24.12 -7.29
N ALA A 115 30.91 25.29 -7.18
CA ALA A 115 31.02 26.00 -5.92
C ALA A 115 29.72 26.74 -5.53
N ALA A 116 29.34 26.57 -4.26
CA ALA A 116 28.43 27.43 -3.52
C ALA A 116 29.23 28.49 -2.76
N ASN A 117 28.91 29.77 -2.98
CA ASN A 117 29.64 30.92 -2.47
C ASN A 117 29.78 30.93 -0.94
N ASN A 118 30.92 30.51 -0.40
CA ASN A 118 31.14 30.37 1.05
C ASN A 118 29.98 29.62 1.73
N CYS A 119 29.50 28.53 1.13
CA CYS A 119 28.37 27.79 1.65
C CYS A 119 27.12 28.67 1.79
N SER A 120 26.79 29.41 0.73
CA SER A 120 25.55 30.18 0.59
C SER A 120 24.92 29.92 -0.78
N ARG A 121 23.59 30.03 -0.83
CA ARG A 121 22.79 29.80 -2.04
C ARG A 121 23.34 30.53 -3.27
N THR A 122 23.69 29.78 -4.31
CA THR A 122 24.39 30.28 -5.51
C THR A 122 23.71 29.76 -6.77
N LEU A 123 22.99 30.65 -7.46
CA LEU A 123 22.32 30.40 -8.74
C LEU A 123 23.25 30.45 -9.96
N TYR A 124 23.37 29.34 -10.65
CA TYR A 124 23.86 29.25 -12.02
C TYR A 124 22.62 29.24 -12.91
N ASP A 125 22.36 30.38 -13.55
CA ASP A 125 21.15 30.58 -14.37
C ASP A 125 21.33 29.93 -15.75
N GLU A 126 21.43 28.61 -15.75
CA GLU A 126 21.62 27.78 -16.94
C GLU A 126 20.95 26.42 -16.78
N THR A 127 20.54 25.82 -17.90
CA THR A 127 20.14 24.42 -17.99
C THR A 127 21.37 23.60 -18.35
N VAL A 128 21.61 22.51 -17.64
CA VAL A 128 22.80 21.67 -17.86
C VAL A 128 22.44 20.38 -18.60
N THR A 129 23.22 20.03 -19.61
CA THR A 129 23.12 18.73 -20.31
C THR A 129 24.29 17.87 -19.89
N VAL A 130 24.02 16.78 -19.19
CA VAL A 130 25.04 15.90 -18.59
C VAL A 130 25.24 14.68 -19.49
N PRO A 131 26.38 14.56 -20.20
CA PRO A 131 26.65 13.41 -21.05
C PRO A 131 27.07 12.19 -20.20
N GLY A 132 26.96 11.01 -20.80
CA GLY A 132 27.41 9.76 -20.17
C GLY A 132 28.89 9.81 -19.78
N GLY A 133 29.21 9.30 -18.59
CA GLY A 133 30.57 9.28 -18.04
C GLY A 133 31.00 10.59 -17.36
N VAL A 134 30.07 11.50 -17.06
CA VAL A 134 30.34 12.75 -16.33
C VAL A 134 29.48 12.82 -15.07
N SER A 135 30.12 13.17 -13.96
CA SER A 135 29.50 13.42 -12.66
C SER A 135 29.51 14.92 -12.38
N VAL A 136 28.36 15.51 -12.10
CA VAL A 136 28.22 16.94 -11.80
C VAL A 136 27.80 17.08 -10.34
N LEU A 137 28.69 17.64 -9.52
CA LEU A 137 28.55 17.68 -8.08
C LEU A 137 28.47 19.13 -7.60
N GLY A 138 27.36 19.45 -6.95
CA GLY A 138 27.04 20.76 -6.41
C GLY A 138 27.47 20.94 -4.96
N SER A 139 27.31 22.19 -4.51
CA SER A 139 27.53 22.62 -3.13
C SER A 139 28.98 22.49 -2.67
N TYR A 140 29.96 22.66 -3.56
CA TYR A 140 31.37 22.75 -3.16
C TYR A 140 31.69 24.06 -2.45
N GLN A 141 32.67 24.03 -1.55
CA GLN A 141 33.30 25.25 -1.04
C GLN A 141 34.07 25.96 -2.17
N ASN A 142 34.32 27.27 -2.01
CA ASN A 142 35.04 28.08 -3.01
C ASN A 142 36.48 27.61 -3.29
N ASN A 143 37.08 26.82 -2.40
CA ASN A 143 38.40 26.21 -2.59
C ASN A 143 38.35 24.87 -3.33
N HIS A 144 37.15 24.33 -3.58
CA HIS A 144 36.89 23.01 -4.18
C HIS A 144 37.54 21.84 -3.43
N GLN A 145 37.82 22.00 -2.13
CA GLN A 145 38.44 20.96 -1.30
C GLN A 145 37.44 20.14 -0.47
N GLY A 146 36.15 20.43 -0.60
CA GLY A 146 35.08 19.72 0.08
C GLY A 146 33.72 20.34 -0.18
N ARG A 147 32.67 19.60 0.19
CA ARG A 147 31.28 20.02 0.03
C ARG A 147 30.76 20.70 1.28
N CYS A 148 29.93 21.71 1.09
CA CYS A 148 29.08 22.30 2.11
C CYS A 148 27.98 21.28 2.46
N ALA A 149 27.46 21.36 3.68
CA ALA A 149 26.30 20.55 4.05
C ALA A 149 25.12 20.91 3.14
N PHE A 150 24.58 19.91 2.44
CA PHE A 150 23.39 20.07 1.62
C PHE A 150 22.16 20.16 2.53
N THR A 151 21.32 21.17 2.31
CA THR A 151 20.15 21.42 3.16
C THR A 151 18.95 21.73 2.27
N PHE A 152 17.90 20.95 2.34
CA PHE A 152 16.68 21.22 1.58
C PHE A 152 15.99 22.49 2.05
N ASN A 153 15.37 23.24 1.14
CA ASN A 153 14.58 24.41 1.50
C ASN A 153 13.30 23.98 2.26
N ASN A 154 13.07 24.58 3.43
CA ASN A 154 11.77 24.49 4.10
C ASN A 154 10.93 25.75 3.87
N THR A 155 9.61 25.63 3.93
CA THR A 155 8.69 26.77 3.81
C THR A 155 8.77 27.77 4.98
N ASN A 156 9.58 27.49 6.02
CA ASN A 156 9.72 28.30 7.23
C ASN A 156 10.94 29.24 7.22
N GLY A 157 11.59 29.43 6.06
CA GLY A 157 12.63 30.44 5.89
C GLY A 157 14.05 30.00 6.26
N GLY A 158 14.30 28.69 6.37
CA GLY A 158 15.66 28.17 6.28
C GLY A 158 16.17 28.35 4.86
N GLN A 159 17.14 29.24 4.63
CA GLN A 159 17.78 29.35 3.31
C GLN A 159 18.72 28.17 3.11
N ALA A 160 18.45 27.39 2.07
CA ALA A 160 19.34 26.31 1.66
C ALA A 160 20.74 26.82 1.29
N VAL A 161 21.75 26.02 1.58
CA VAL A 161 23.16 26.27 1.29
C VAL A 161 23.54 25.64 -0.06
N ASP A 162 22.83 26.05 -1.11
CA ASP A 162 22.77 25.21 -2.31
C ASP A 162 23.32 25.86 -3.57
N THR A 163 23.84 25.01 -4.46
CA THR A 163 24.03 25.35 -5.86
C THR A 163 22.70 25.20 -6.58
N VAL A 164 22.27 26.24 -7.29
CA VAL A 164 20.96 26.26 -7.96
C VAL A 164 21.14 26.27 -9.47
N ILE A 165 20.43 25.41 -10.20
CA ILE A 165 20.42 25.36 -11.67
C ILE A 165 18.99 25.47 -12.23
N ARG A 166 18.86 25.75 -13.54
CA ARG A 166 17.59 25.74 -14.27
C ARG A 166 17.39 24.44 -15.05
N GLY A 167 17.30 23.36 -14.31
CA GLY A 167 17.03 22.04 -14.84
C GLY A 167 18.25 21.32 -15.38
N ALA A 168 18.10 20.01 -15.53
CA ALA A 168 19.13 19.10 -16.04
C ALA A 168 18.55 18.16 -17.10
N ILE A 169 19.39 17.78 -18.07
CA ILE A 169 19.03 16.90 -19.17
C ILE A 169 20.07 15.79 -19.29
N PHE A 170 19.60 14.55 -19.37
CA PHE A 170 20.38 13.35 -19.71
C PHE A 170 19.75 12.72 -20.94
N SER A 171 20.49 12.65 -22.06
CA SER A 171 19.93 12.15 -23.32
C SER A 171 20.96 11.27 -24.04
N GLY A 172 20.58 10.02 -24.30
CA GLY A 172 21.43 9.06 -25.01
C GLY A 172 22.65 8.58 -24.20
N ASN A 173 22.60 8.62 -22.86
CA ASN A 173 23.73 8.24 -22.03
C ASN A 173 23.90 6.71 -21.98
N THR A 174 25.07 6.25 -22.43
CA THR A 174 25.46 4.82 -22.43
C THR A 174 26.53 4.47 -21.40
N GLN A 175 27.00 5.49 -20.66
CA GLN A 175 27.96 5.36 -19.57
C GLN A 175 27.34 6.00 -18.32
N PRO A 176 27.65 5.50 -17.11
CA PRO A 176 27.12 6.07 -15.87
C PRO A 176 27.38 7.57 -15.78
N SER A 177 26.42 8.32 -15.26
CA SER A 177 26.50 9.77 -15.12
C SER A 177 25.69 10.20 -13.92
N SER A 178 26.12 11.24 -13.22
CA SER A 178 25.44 11.67 -12.00
C SER A 178 25.22 13.16 -11.90
N LEU A 179 24.20 13.51 -11.13
CA LEU A 179 23.94 14.88 -10.67
C LEU A 179 23.65 14.83 -9.18
N ASP A 180 24.45 15.54 -8.39
CA ASP A 180 24.34 15.50 -6.94
C ASP A 180 24.41 16.89 -6.29
N GLY A 181 23.53 17.18 -5.33
CA GLY A 181 23.65 18.35 -4.45
C GLY A 181 23.22 19.66 -5.07
N PHE A 182 22.09 19.65 -5.77
CA PHE A 182 21.54 20.82 -6.44
C PHE A 182 20.11 21.12 -6.00
N GLU A 183 19.84 22.41 -5.81
CA GLU A 183 18.48 22.93 -5.93
C GLU A 183 18.18 23.12 -7.43
N ILE A 184 17.03 22.64 -7.88
CA ILE A 184 16.64 22.67 -9.29
C ILE A 184 15.36 23.48 -9.47
N ALA A 185 15.48 24.55 -10.24
CA ALA A 185 14.34 25.22 -10.85
C ALA A 185 14.01 24.54 -12.19
N ARG A 186 12.73 24.35 -12.49
CA ARG A 186 12.30 23.67 -13.72
C ARG A 186 12.73 24.41 -14.99
N ILE A 187 13.02 23.64 -16.03
CA ILE A 187 13.12 24.08 -17.41
C ILE A 187 11.78 24.72 -17.79
N GLY A 188 11.83 25.95 -18.30
CA GLY A 188 10.62 26.66 -18.72
C GLY A 188 9.95 25.98 -19.93
N GLY A 189 8.63 26.05 -20.01
CA GLY A 189 7.85 25.39 -21.06
C GLY A 189 6.56 24.78 -20.52
N ASP A 190 5.90 23.99 -21.35
CA ASP A 190 4.77 23.14 -20.98
C ASP A 190 4.92 21.81 -21.76
N PRO A 191 5.39 20.72 -21.13
CA PRO A 191 5.63 20.59 -19.69
C PRO A 191 6.84 21.39 -19.19
N ALA A 192 6.76 21.88 -17.94
CA ALA A 192 7.93 22.37 -17.20
C ALA A 192 8.54 21.21 -16.40
N ILE A 193 9.81 20.88 -16.65
CA ILE A 193 10.48 19.68 -16.10
C ILE A 193 11.69 20.09 -15.26
N GLY A 194 11.91 19.47 -14.09
CA GLY A 194 13.12 19.67 -13.30
C GLY A 194 14.33 18.94 -13.90
N VAL A 195 14.24 17.61 -13.98
CA VAL A 195 15.26 16.75 -14.62
C VAL A 195 14.60 15.92 -15.71
N ALA A 196 15.10 16.01 -16.93
CA ALA A 196 14.63 15.22 -18.07
C ALA A 196 15.66 14.13 -18.42
N ILE A 197 15.20 12.89 -18.56
CA ILE A 197 16.05 11.73 -18.83
C ILE A 197 15.41 10.91 -19.95
N ASP A 198 16.09 10.79 -21.09
CA ASP A 198 15.66 9.99 -22.22
C ASP A 198 16.80 9.10 -22.74
N SER A 199 16.48 7.88 -23.18
CA SER A 199 17.45 6.95 -23.79
C SER A 199 18.76 6.79 -23.00
N SER A 200 18.67 6.83 -21.66
CA SER A 200 19.84 6.98 -20.78
C SER A 200 19.86 5.93 -19.68
N VAL A 201 20.99 5.23 -19.53
CA VAL A 201 21.15 4.16 -18.54
C VAL A 201 22.29 4.46 -17.57
N GLY A 202 22.10 4.08 -16.30
CA GLY A 202 23.10 4.32 -15.25
C GLY A 202 23.13 5.77 -14.76
N VAL A 203 21.99 6.48 -14.86
CA VAL A 203 21.88 7.83 -14.31
C VAL A 203 21.65 7.74 -12.80
N VAL A 204 22.49 8.42 -12.03
CA VAL A 204 22.38 8.51 -10.57
C VAL A 204 22.08 9.95 -10.17
N LEU A 205 20.97 10.14 -9.46
CA LEU A 205 20.53 11.42 -8.96
C LEU A 205 20.55 11.37 -7.42
N GLY A 206 21.29 12.27 -6.80
CA GLY A 206 21.44 12.31 -5.34
C GLY A 206 21.27 13.72 -4.79
N ASN A 207 20.77 13.86 -3.57
CA ASN A 207 20.77 15.16 -2.87
C ASN A 207 20.14 16.29 -3.71
N LEU A 208 18.99 16.06 -4.33
CA LEU A 208 18.31 17.06 -5.17
C LEU A 208 17.15 17.73 -4.42
N ASP A 209 17.02 19.05 -4.54
CA ASP A 209 15.84 19.82 -4.09
C ASP A 209 15.13 20.44 -5.30
N ILE A 210 14.08 19.77 -5.80
CA ILE A 210 13.30 20.27 -6.94
C ILE A 210 12.12 21.09 -6.42
N SER A 211 12.17 22.39 -6.70
CA SER A 211 11.22 23.42 -6.22
C SER A 211 9.79 23.23 -6.76
N ARG A 212 8.81 24.11 -6.43
CA ARG A 212 7.38 23.99 -6.84
C ARG A 212 6.96 24.74 -8.11
N GLY A 213 7.69 25.79 -8.51
CA GLY A 213 7.33 26.62 -9.66
C GLY A 213 7.90 26.14 -10.99
N PRO A 214 7.41 26.63 -12.14
CA PRO A 214 6.34 27.62 -12.31
C PRO A 214 4.92 27.01 -12.36
N ALA A 215 3.89 27.84 -12.37
CA ALA A 215 2.50 27.42 -12.62
C ALA A 215 2.22 27.44 -14.15
N VAL A 216 2.32 26.27 -14.78
CA VAL A 216 1.98 26.01 -16.19
C VAL A 216 0.97 24.85 -16.25
N ALA A 217 0.54 24.38 -17.43
CA ALA A 217 -0.45 23.30 -17.46
C ALA A 217 0.11 21.99 -16.91
N THR A 218 1.31 21.59 -17.36
CA THR A 218 1.97 20.37 -16.93
C THR A 218 3.28 20.67 -16.21
N THR A 219 3.44 20.17 -14.99
CA THR A 219 4.70 20.24 -14.24
C THR A 219 5.18 18.85 -13.86
N ILE A 220 6.45 18.57 -14.11
CA ILE A 220 7.11 17.32 -13.74
C ILE A 220 8.39 17.63 -12.95
N GLY A 221 8.64 16.91 -11.86
CA GLY A 221 9.89 17.03 -11.11
C GLY A 221 11.03 16.31 -11.84
N VAL A 222 10.93 14.99 -11.94
CA VAL A 222 11.84 14.12 -12.73
C VAL A 222 11.01 13.36 -13.76
N ASP A 223 11.39 13.46 -15.04
CA ASP A 223 10.75 12.74 -16.15
C ASP A 223 11.77 11.74 -16.74
N VAL A 224 11.40 10.46 -16.75
CA VAL A 224 12.22 9.34 -17.22
C VAL A 224 11.49 8.63 -18.35
N SER A 225 12.07 8.62 -19.55
CA SER A 225 11.47 8.02 -20.74
C SER A 225 12.45 7.22 -21.60
N ASP A 226 11.88 6.47 -22.55
CA ASP A 226 12.61 5.85 -23.67
C ASP A 226 13.71 4.86 -23.23
N ASN A 227 13.32 3.79 -22.53
CA ASN A 227 14.20 2.70 -22.09
C ASN A 227 15.36 3.21 -21.20
N SER A 228 15.06 4.17 -20.34
CA SER A 228 16.01 4.72 -19.38
C SER A 228 16.06 3.90 -18.08
N ALA A 229 17.17 4.04 -17.35
CA ALA A 229 17.39 3.39 -16.07
C ALA A 229 18.06 4.36 -15.09
N VAL A 230 17.33 4.70 -14.01
CA VAL A 230 17.69 5.78 -13.09
C VAL A 230 17.65 5.31 -11.64
N VAL A 231 18.63 5.75 -10.86
CA VAL A 231 18.62 5.67 -9.40
C VAL A 231 18.42 7.08 -8.84
N LEU A 232 17.47 7.28 -7.93
CA LEU A 232 17.24 8.56 -7.26
C LEU A 232 17.23 8.37 -5.74
N THR A 233 18.18 9.02 -5.06
CA THR A 233 18.38 8.87 -3.62
C THR A 233 18.44 10.19 -2.88
N ASN A 234 18.15 10.14 -1.57
CA ASN A 234 18.33 11.24 -0.63
C ASN A 234 17.82 12.60 -1.15
N SER A 235 16.66 12.63 -1.81
CA SER A 235 16.18 13.80 -2.57
C SER A 235 14.79 14.27 -2.12
N SER A 236 14.47 15.50 -2.49
CA SER A 236 13.18 16.15 -2.32
C SER A 236 12.64 16.58 -3.68
N VAL A 237 11.61 15.89 -4.15
CA VAL A 237 11.03 16.16 -5.46
C VAL A 237 9.59 16.63 -5.29
N HIS A 238 9.32 17.86 -5.69
CA HIS A 238 7.96 18.37 -5.79
C HIS A 238 7.42 18.17 -7.20
N GLY A 239 6.14 17.79 -7.32
CA GLY A 239 5.45 17.71 -8.62
C GLY A 239 5.09 19.05 -9.22
N GLY A 240 5.15 20.11 -8.41
CA GLY A 240 4.93 21.49 -8.84
C GLY A 240 3.46 21.91 -8.83
N ASN A 241 3.18 23.04 -9.47
CA ASN A 241 1.87 23.71 -9.46
C ASN A 241 1.14 23.65 -10.81
N GLY A 242 1.24 22.51 -11.50
CA GLY A 242 0.52 22.23 -12.74
C GLY A 242 -0.98 22.51 -12.62
N THR A 243 -1.56 23.19 -13.61
CA THR A 243 -3.01 23.47 -13.66
C THR A 243 -3.81 22.40 -14.42
N ALA A 244 -3.14 21.46 -15.08
CA ALA A 244 -3.76 20.30 -15.72
C ALA A 244 -3.23 19.01 -15.09
N LEU A 245 -1.90 18.90 -14.99
CA LEU A 245 -1.20 17.74 -14.46
C LEU A 245 0.04 18.17 -13.67
N ALA A 246 0.23 17.60 -12.48
CA ALA A 246 1.44 17.78 -11.68
C ALA A 246 1.97 16.43 -11.23
N VAL A 247 3.22 16.10 -11.58
CA VAL A 247 3.85 14.82 -11.24
C VAL A 247 5.21 15.02 -10.58
N GLY A 248 5.45 14.40 -9.43
CA GLY A 248 6.76 14.41 -8.78
C GLY A 248 7.79 13.69 -9.66
N VAL A 249 7.61 12.39 -9.83
CA VAL A 249 8.44 11.51 -10.66
C VAL A 249 7.56 10.79 -11.67
N ARG A 250 7.88 10.90 -12.95
CA ARG A 250 7.17 10.22 -14.04
C ARG A 250 8.13 9.29 -14.77
N VAL A 251 7.72 8.03 -14.93
CA VAL A 251 8.48 6.98 -15.60
C VAL A 251 7.62 6.35 -16.67
N VAL A 252 8.10 6.37 -17.92
CA VAL A 252 7.38 5.82 -19.08
C VAL A 252 8.31 4.95 -19.91
N ASP A 253 7.90 3.70 -20.17
CA ASP A 253 8.66 2.73 -20.97
C ASP A 253 10.14 2.63 -20.50
N SER A 254 10.34 2.67 -19.18
CA SER A 254 11.64 2.85 -18.50
C SER A 254 11.58 2.28 -17.09
N ARG A 255 12.71 2.22 -16.37
CA ARG A 255 12.71 1.78 -14.96
C ARG A 255 13.35 2.81 -14.03
N ILE A 256 12.90 2.83 -12.78
CA ILE A 256 13.48 3.66 -11.74
C ILE A 256 13.71 2.89 -10.46
N ASP A 257 14.74 3.30 -9.73
CA ASP A 257 15.03 2.85 -8.39
C ASP A 257 15.03 4.06 -7.43
N LEU A 258 13.97 4.18 -6.63
CA LEU A 258 13.83 5.21 -5.61
C LEU A 258 14.22 4.62 -4.26
N ARG A 259 15.34 5.08 -3.67
CA ARG A 259 15.79 4.61 -2.36
C ARG A 259 16.12 5.76 -1.43
N ASP A 260 15.87 5.55 -0.15
CA ASP A 260 16.35 6.43 0.92
C ASP A 260 15.92 7.91 0.77
N ASN A 261 14.79 8.14 0.10
CA ASN A 261 14.16 9.45 0.00
C ASN A 261 13.25 9.67 1.22
N CYS A 262 13.80 9.47 2.42
CA CYS A 262 13.08 9.58 3.68
C CYS A 262 13.94 10.28 4.74
N GLU A 263 13.29 10.91 5.71
CA GLU A 263 13.99 11.69 6.74
C GLU A 263 14.33 10.85 7.98
N ALA A 264 13.48 9.89 8.32
CA ALA A 264 13.67 9.02 9.48
C ALA A 264 13.06 7.63 9.24
N TYR A 265 13.62 6.64 9.94
CA TYR A 265 13.24 5.25 9.84
C TYR A 265 12.78 4.71 11.20
N ASP A 266 11.91 3.70 11.20
CA ASP A 266 11.57 2.94 12.39
C ASP A 266 12.65 1.90 12.73
N ALA A 267 12.41 1.09 13.76
CA ALA A 267 13.36 0.07 14.21
C ALA A 267 13.63 -1.03 13.18
N ASN A 268 12.74 -1.21 12.20
CA ASN A 268 12.87 -2.21 11.13
C ASN A 268 13.43 -1.59 9.83
N GLY A 269 13.82 -0.30 9.85
CA GLY A 269 14.37 0.38 8.69
C GLY A 269 13.33 0.93 7.72
N ARG A 270 12.04 0.94 8.09
CA ARG A 270 10.97 1.47 7.25
C ARG A 270 10.85 2.97 7.42
N CYS A 271 10.57 3.67 6.33
CA CYS A 271 10.33 5.10 6.38
C CYS A 271 9.13 5.40 7.29
N ASN A 272 9.34 6.15 8.36
CA ASN A 272 8.27 6.55 9.29
C ASN A 272 8.10 8.07 9.38
N SER A 273 8.90 8.82 8.61
CA SER A 273 8.80 10.27 8.55
C SER A 273 7.88 10.71 7.43
N PHE A 274 6.99 11.60 7.80
CA PHE A 274 5.95 12.10 6.94
C PHE A 274 6.44 13.28 6.08
N CYS A 275 6.44 13.16 4.74
CA CYS A 275 6.91 14.18 3.77
C CYS A 275 6.01 15.44 3.60
N GLY A 276 5.48 15.99 4.70
CA GLY A 276 4.70 17.24 4.72
C GLY A 276 5.51 18.53 4.50
N THR A 277 4.92 19.70 4.79
CA THR A 277 5.58 21.03 4.64
C THR A 277 6.89 21.19 5.41
N ASN A 278 7.03 20.45 6.51
CA ASN A 278 8.18 20.53 7.40
C ASN A 278 9.21 19.42 7.17
N SER A 279 8.86 18.38 6.40
CA SER A 279 9.78 17.30 6.10
C SER A 279 10.50 17.55 4.80
N LEU A 280 11.81 17.34 4.85
CA LEU A 280 12.74 17.81 3.84
C LEU A 280 12.90 16.83 2.67
N ARG A 281 12.77 15.52 2.89
CA ARG A 281 13.00 14.46 1.88
C ARG A 281 11.71 13.77 1.46
N GLY A 282 11.69 13.21 0.26
CA GLY A 282 10.56 12.46 -0.29
C GLY A 282 10.08 12.94 -1.64
N ILE A 283 9.11 12.22 -2.19
CA ILE A 283 8.51 12.51 -3.50
C ILE A 283 7.10 13.01 -3.29
N ARG A 284 6.75 14.12 -3.95
CA ARG A 284 5.47 14.80 -3.74
C ARG A 284 4.76 15.07 -5.04
N GLY A 285 3.44 14.92 -5.04
CA GLY A 285 2.59 15.52 -6.08
C GLY A 285 2.41 17.01 -5.85
N ARG A 286 1.30 17.56 -6.34
CA ARG A 286 0.90 18.95 -6.04
C ARG A 286 0.50 19.11 -4.57
N HIS A 287 0.97 20.22 -3.99
CA HIS A 287 0.75 20.56 -2.58
C HIS A 287 -0.13 21.81 -2.39
N ASP A 288 -0.30 22.66 -3.41
CA ASP A 288 -1.06 23.89 -3.27
C ASP A 288 -2.58 23.65 -3.37
N THR A 289 -3.35 24.33 -2.51
CA THR A 289 -4.81 24.14 -2.39
C THR A 289 -5.56 24.74 -3.59
N GLY A 290 -6.58 24.01 -4.08
CA GLY A 290 -7.48 24.45 -5.16
C GLY A 290 -7.75 23.34 -6.18
N ALA A 291 -8.96 23.24 -6.74
CA ALA A 291 -9.34 22.19 -7.68
C ALA A 291 -8.55 22.32 -9.01
N GLN A 292 -7.70 21.34 -9.30
CA GLN A 292 -7.02 21.15 -10.59
C GLN A 292 -7.17 19.68 -10.98
N PRO A 293 -7.14 19.32 -12.27
CA PRO A 293 -7.62 18.02 -12.74
C PRO A 293 -6.86 16.84 -12.12
N GLU A 294 -5.54 16.78 -12.30
CA GLU A 294 -4.75 15.58 -11.94
C GLU A 294 -3.45 15.91 -11.20
N SER A 295 -3.09 15.06 -10.23
CA SER A 295 -1.86 15.17 -9.45
C SER A 295 -1.39 13.81 -8.99
N HIS A 296 -0.11 13.50 -9.20
CA HIS A 296 0.49 12.24 -8.77
C HIS A 296 1.87 12.48 -8.16
N ALA A 297 2.25 11.78 -7.10
CA ALA A 297 3.64 11.89 -6.63
C ALA A 297 4.58 11.07 -7.51
N ILE A 298 4.21 9.83 -7.82
CA ILE A 298 4.95 8.91 -8.70
C ILE A 298 3.99 8.33 -9.74
N VAL A 299 4.38 8.34 -11.01
CA VAL A 299 3.69 7.65 -12.11
C VAL A 299 4.65 6.66 -12.75
N LEU A 300 4.26 5.39 -12.76
CA LEU A 300 4.96 4.28 -13.40
C LEU A 300 4.07 3.74 -14.52
N GLN A 301 4.45 3.97 -15.77
CA GLN A 301 3.72 3.49 -16.94
C GLN A 301 4.63 2.62 -17.80
N ASN A 302 4.28 1.33 -17.98
CA ASN A 302 5.15 0.35 -18.63
C ASN A 302 6.56 0.39 -18.03
N ALA A 303 6.66 0.23 -16.71
CA ALA A 303 7.88 0.46 -15.96
C ALA A 303 8.37 -0.78 -15.19
N PRO A 304 8.64 -1.90 -15.89
CA PRO A 304 9.01 -3.15 -15.25
C PRO A 304 10.34 -3.03 -14.48
N GLY A 305 10.42 -3.75 -13.36
CA GLY A 305 11.57 -3.76 -12.47
C GLY A 305 11.81 -2.46 -11.71
N SER A 306 10.79 -1.59 -11.62
CA SER A 306 10.90 -0.36 -10.82
C SER A 306 10.78 -0.66 -9.32
N LEU A 307 11.57 0.03 -8.52
CA LEU A 307 11.61 -0.11 -7.05
C LEU A 307 11.29 1.22 -6.39
N VAL A 308 10.39 1.19 -5.40
CA VAL A 308 10.15 2.27 -4.46
C VAL A 308 10.41 1.75 -3.06
N ASP A 309 11.61 2.00 -2.54
CA ASP A 309 12.08 1.51 -1.25
C ASP A 309 12.41 2.66 -0.30
N ARG A 310 12.10 2.50 0.99
CA ARG A 310 12.49 3.46 2.05
C ARG A 310 12.21 4.92 1.69
N THR A 311 11.07 5.16 1.04
CA THR A 311 10.74 6.46 0.45
C THR A 311 9.48 7.04 1.08
N ALA A 312 9.54 8.32 1.42
CA ALA A 312 8.36 9.07 1.82
C ALA A 312 7.65 9.60 0.56
N VAL A 313 6.37 9.23 0.36
CA VAL A 313 5.56 9.67 -0.78
C VAL A 313 4.32 10.40 -0.28
N CYS A 314 4.13 11.65 -0.70
CA CYS A 314 3.10 12.51 -0.12
C CYS A 314 2.35 13.35 -1.13
N GLY A 315 1.08 13.60 -0.83
CA GLY A 315 0.31 14.69 -1.41
C GLY A 315 -0.05 14.48 -2.89
N ALA A 316 -1.32 14.73 -3.19
CA ALA A 316 -1.82 14.78 -4.54
C ALA A 316 -3.07 15.68 -4.56
N GLN A 317 -2.92 16.92 -4.07
CA GLN A 317 -4.06 17.83 -4.07
C GLN A 317 -4.49 18.08 -5.52
N SER A 318 -5.71 17.69 -5.88
CA SER A 318 -6.31 17.74 -7.22
C SER A 318 -7.76 17.25 -7.15
N SER A 319 -8.43 17.14 -8.29
CA SER A 319 -9.71 16.45 -8.42
C SER A 319 -9.54 14.94 -8.48
N ILE A 320 -8.50 14.49 -9.17
CA ILE A 320 -8.08 13.09 -9.27
C ILE A 320 -6.63 13.01 -8.81
N GLY A 321 -6.38 12.32 -7.69
CA GLY A 321 -5.07 12.31 -7.04
C GLY A 321 -4.60 10.92 -6.65
N SER A 322 -3.31 10.62 -6.81
CA SER A 322 -2.70 9.47 -6.12
C SER A 322 -1.25 9.66 -5.69
N GLN A 323 -0.77 8.88 -4.73
CA GLN A 323 0.65 8.93 -4.35
C GLN A 323 1.47 8.17 -5.38
N ILE A 324 1.08 6.94 -5.68
CA ILE A 324 1.69 6.16 -6.75
C ILE A 324 0.60 5.72 -7.72
N LYS A 325 0.84 5.89 -9.01
CA LYS A 325 0.01 5.35 -10.08
C LYS A 325 0.83 4.40 -10.94
N ILE A 326 0.35 3.18 -11.13
CA ILE A 326 1.01 2.11 -11.88
C ILE A 326 0.05 1.62 -12.96
N THR A 327 0.50 1.67 -14.21
CA THR A 327 -0.28 1.21 -15.37
C THR A 327 0.60 0.53 -16.42
N GLY A 328 0.01 -0.37 -17.22
CA GLY A 328 0.77 -1.11 -18.23
C GLY A 328 1.76 -2.09 -17.62
N ASP A 329 2.77 -2.56 -18.35
CA ASP A 329 3.69 -3.59 -17.85
C ASP A 329 4.36 -3.15 -16.53
N ALA A 330 4.06 -3.88 -15.45
CA ALA A 330 4.60 -3.63 -14.11
C ALA A 330 5.38 -4.84 -13.58
N THR A 331 5.83 -5.74 -14.46
CA THR A 331 6.56 -6.97 -14.08
C THR A 331 7.73 -6.64 -13.16
N GLY A 332 7.79 -7.27 -11.98
CA GLY A 332 8.85 -7.04 -11.00
C GLY A 332 8.86 -5.66 -10.34
N THR A 333 7.75 -4.92 -10.40
CA THR A 333 7.61 -3.66 -9.66
C THR A 333 7.40 -3.93 -8.17
N VAL A 334 8.16 -3.24 -7.32
CA VAL A 334 8.11 -3.42 -5.85
C VAL A 334 7.94 -2.09 -5.14
N LEU A 335 7.08 -2.08 -4.12
CA LEU A 335 6.92 -1.00 -3.15
C LEU A 335 7.19 -1.56 -1.75
N SER A 336 8.31 -1.16 -1.15
CA SER A 336 8.77 -1.69 0.13
C SER A 336 9.20 -0.62 1.13
N ALA A 337 9.09 -0.94 2.42
CA ALA A 337 9.64 -0.14 3.53
C ALA A 337 9.32 1.36 3.48
N SER A 338 8.23 1.74 2.82
CA SER A 338 7.91 3.12 2.46
C SER A 338 6.71 3.65 3.24
N LEU A 339 6.51 4.97 3.15
CA LEU A 339 5.36 5.65 3.72
C LEU A 339 4.64 6.42 2.62
N LEU A 340 3.40 6.03 2.34
CA LEU A 340 2.50 6.72 1.42
C LEU A 340 1.43 7.42 2.24
N ASN A 341 1.30 8.74 2.07
CA ASN A 341 0.25 9.50 2.73
C ASN A 341 -0.43 10.47 1.77
N GLY A 342 -1.65 10.12 1.41
CA GLY A 342 -2.48 10.85 0.47
C GLY A 342 -3.45 11.81 1.12
N TRP A 343 -3.44 13.05 0.63
CA TRP A 343 -4.59 13.96 0.73
C TRP A 343 -4.77 14.67 -0.59
N GLY A 344 -6.03 14.92 -0.92
CA GLY A 344 -6.44 15.47 -2.20
C GLY A 344 -7.60 14.69 -2.78
N GLY A 345 -8.00 15.04 -4.00
CA GLY A 345 -9.14 14.44 -4.68
C GLY A 345 -10.47 15.00 -4.18
N ASP A 346 -11.17 15.78 -5.01
CA ASP A 346 -12.60 16.02 -4.79
C ASP A 346 -13.46 14.94 -5.46
N LEU A 347 -12.93 14.24 -6.47
CA LEU A 347 -13.55 13.10 -7.15
C LEU A 347 -12.88 11.78 -6.77
N GLN A 348 -11.56 11.67 -6.84
CA GLN A 348 -10.81 10.43 -6.61
C GLN A 348 -9.51 10.68 -5.83
N SER A 349 -9.23 9.87 -4.82
CA SER A 349 -8.00 9.94 -4.02
C SER A 349 -7.50 8.56 -3.64
N TYR A 350 -6.33 8.17 -4.15
CA TYR A 350 -5.76 6.85 -3.89
C TYR A 350 -4.33 6.90 -3.36
N GLY A 351 -4.00 6.04 -2.40
CA GLY A 351 -2.61 5.87 -1.97
C GLY A 351 -1.81 5.26 -3.11
N LEU A 352 -2.23 4.06 -3.48
CA LEU A 352 -1.72 3.32 -4.62
C LEU A 352 -2.86 3.08 -5.62
N TRP A 353 -2.67 3.55 -6.84
CA TRP A 353 -3.54 3.29 -7.99
C TRP A 353 -2.86 2.29 -8.91
N LEU A 354 -3.42 1.09 -9.02
CA LEU A 354 -3.00 0.02 -9.93
C LEU A 354 -4.09 -0.21 -10.97
N GLU A 355 -3.75 -0.14 -12.25
CA GLU A 355 -4.73 -0.35 -13.33
C GLU A 355 -4.09 -1.00 -14.55
N ASP A 356 -4.62 -2.16 -14.95
CA ASP A 356 -4.23 -2.91 -16.15
C ASP A 356 -2.69 -3.05 -16.27
N CYS A 357 -2.10 -3.77 -15.32
CA CYS A 357 -0.66 -3.90 -15.17
C CYS A 357 0.01 -4.93 -16.11
N GLY A 358 -0.66 -5.29 -17.20
CA GLY A 358 -0.21 -6.33 -18.14
C GLY A 358 -0.19 -7.74 -17.55
N GLY A 359 -1.05 -8.02 -16.56
CA GLY A 359 -1.12 -9.30 -15.85
C GLY A 359 0.00 -9.50 -14.82
N ALA A 360 0.84 -8.49 -14.61
CA ALA A 360 1.90 -8.52 -13.61
C ALA A 360 1.35 -8.55 -12.18
N SER A 361 2.22 -8.97 -11.26
CA SER A 361 2.00 -8.94 -9.81
C SER A 361 2.92 -7.94 -9.13
N PRO A 362 2.60 -6.63 -9.14
CA PRO A 362 3.31 -5.66 -8.31
C PRO A 362 3.28 -6.10 -6.84
N TRP A 363 4.42 -5.99 -6.16
CA TRP A 363 4.57 -6.46 -4.78
C TRP A 363 4.62 -5.28 -3.80
N ILE A 364 3.67 -5.24 -2.88
CA ILE A 364 3.45 -4.15 -1.94
C ILE A 364 3.68 -4.73 -0.54
N VAL A 365 4.89 -4.54 -0.01
CA VAL A 365 5.38 -5.31 1.13
C VAL A 365 6.02 -4.45 2.22
N ASP A 366 5.81 -4.80 3.49
CA ASP A 366 6.51 -4.22 4.64
C ASP A 366 6.53 -2.67 4.66
N ASN A 367 5.47 -2.04 4.15
CA ASN A 367 5.36 -0.59 4.19
C ASN A 367 4.90 -0.15 5.59
N PHE A 368 5.48 0.94 6.08
CA PHE A 368 5.12 1.49 7.38
C PHE A 368 3.68 2.02 7.40
N ARG A 369 3.25 2.62 6.28
CA ARG A 369 1.89 3.14 6.14
C ARG A 369 1.55 3.37 4.68
N ILE A 370 0.34 2.96 4.27
CA ILE A 370 -0.29 3.38 3.02
C ILE A 370 -1.63 4.03 3.37
N ALA A 371 -1.79 5.31 3.06
CA ALA A 371 -3.00 6.04 3.40
C ALA A 371 -3.49 6.91 2.25
N ALA A 372 -4.81 7.06 2.17
CA ALA A 372 -5.49 8.00 1.28
C ALA A 372 -6.60 8.74 2.02
N THR A 373 -6.82 10.00 1.66
CA THR A 373 -7.88 10.83 2.23
C THR A 373 -8.50 11.71 1.14
N GLY A 374 -9.84 11.82 1.14
CA GLY A 374 -10.59 12.65 0.19
C GLY A 374 -10.90 14.05 0.71
N LEU A 375 -11.27 14.98 -0.20
CA LEU A 375 -11.64 16.35 0.17
C LEU A 375 -13.11 16.53 0.57
N ASN A 376 -14.02 15.65 0.15
CA ASN A 376 -15.46 15.76 0.42
C ASN A 376 -16.19 14.41 0.33
N HIS A 377 -17.41 14.32 0.90
CA HIS A 377 -18.16 13.07 1.08
C HIS A 377 -18.44 12.23 -0.18
N ASN A 378 -18.28 12.79 -1.36
CA ASN A 378 -18.46 12.08 -2.63
C ASN A 378 -17.13 11.63 -3.26
N THR A 379 -16.00 11.92 -2.64
CA THR A 379 -14.70 11.46 -3.12
C THR A 379 -14.62 9.94 -2.97
N ASP A 380 -14.26 9.27 -4.05
CA ASP A 380 -13.89 7.86 -4.04
C ASP A 380 -12.48 7.72 -3.45
N VAL A 381 -12.36 7.00 -2.34
CA VAL A 381 -11.11 6.89 -1.58
C VAL A 381 -10.76 5.44 -1.33
N ALA A 382 -9.53 5.08 -1.69
CA ALA A 382 -8.95 3.80 -1.32
C ALA A 382 -7.45 3.95 -1.06
N ALA A 383 -6.94 3.34 0.02
CA ALA A 383 -5.49 3.36 0.25
C ALA A 383 -4.76 2.56 -0.83
N VAL A 384 -5.30 1.40 -1.20
CA VAL A 384 -4.89 0.62 -2.38
C VAL A 384 -6.11 0.34 -3.26
N ARG A 385 -6.04 0.76 -4.52
CA ARG A 385 -7.04 0.45 -5.54
C ARG A 385 -6.39 -0.33 -6.68
N ALA A 386 -6.92 -1.51 -6.98
CA ALA A 386 -6.41 -2.37 -8.04
C ALA A 386 -7.52 -2.76 -9.02
N VAL A 387 -7.31 -2.48 -10.31
CA VAL A 387 -8.30 -2.67 -11.37
C VAL A 387 -7.73 -3.41 -12.56
N GLY A 388 -8.53 -4.29 -13.14
CA GLY A 388 -8.19 -4.87 -14.43
C GLY A 388 -7.14 -5.96 -14.34
N ASP A 389 -6.42 -6.21 -15.43
CA ASP A 389 -5.37 -7.24 -15.49
C ASP A 389 -4.11 -6.81 -14.72
N CYS A 390 -4.21 -6.74 -13.40
CA CYS A 390 -3.17 -6.32 -12.47
C CYS A 390 -3.33 -7.08 -11.16
N HIS A 391 -2.39 -7.97 -10.82
CA HIS A 391 -2.52 -8.99 -9.77
C HIS A 391 -1.63 -8.72 -8.54
N PRO A 392 -1.84 -7.61 -7.80
CA PRO A 392 -0.92 -7.22 -6.74
C PRO A 392 -0.95 -8.21 -5.57
N VAL A 393 0.23 -8.40 -4.98
CA VAL A 393 0.41 -9.07 -3.69
C VAL A 393 0.67 -7.99 -2.64
N ILE A 394 -0.22 -7.91 -1.64
CA ILE A 394 -0.23 -6.86 -0.62
C ILE A 394 0.00 -7.53 0.73
N GLU A 395 1.21 -7.44 1.27
CA GLU A 395 1.58 -8.21 2.46
C GLU A 395 2.49 -7.52 3.47
N ASP A 396 2.45 -7.98 4.72
CA ASP A 396 3.30 -7.52 5.82
C ASP A 396 3.29 -6.01 6.09
N ASN A 397 2.34 -5.26 5.52
CA ASN A 397 2.27 -3.82 5.72
C ASN A 397 1.76 -3.53 7.14
N VAL A 398 2.37 -2.53 7.79
CA VAL A 398 2.03 -2.18 9.18
C VAL A 398 0.63 -1.58 9.29
N LEU A 399 0.29 -0.70 8.34
CA LEU A 399 -0.99 0.00 8.33
C LEU A 399 -1.39 0.38 6.92
N ILE A 400 -2.55 -0.08 6.47
CA ILE A 400 -3.22 0.40 5.26
C ILE A 400 -4.54 1.05 5.68
N VAL A 401 -4.76 2.32 5.33
CA VAL A 401 -5.93 3.09 5.83
C VAL A 401 -6.61 3.98 4.80
N GLY A 402 -7.92 3.79 4.66
CA GLY A 402 -8.74 4.31 3.57
C GLY A 402 -9.43 5.65 3.73
N GLY A 403 -9.09 6.51 4.69
CA GLY A 403 -9.77 7.81 4.82
C GLY A 403 -9.36 8.61 6.06
N GLY A 404 -9.61 9.93 6.07
CA GLY A 404 -9.27 10.86 7.15
C GLY A 404 -10.48 11.65 7.69
N GLU A 405 -10.29 12.38 8.80
CA GLU A 405 -11.35 13.12 9.52
C GLU A 405 -12.12 14.13 8.64
N GLY A 406 -13.44 14.25 8.86
CA GLY A 406 -14.24 15.38 8.33
C GLY A 406 -15.56 15.09 7.64
N ASN A 407 -16.17 13.90 7.82
CA ASN A 407 -17.44 13.48 7.19
C ASN A 407 -17.40 13.43 5.65
N ALA A 408 -16.26 13.05 5.07
CA ALA A 408 -15.97 13.45 3.70
C ALA A 408 -15.41 12.35 2.77
N SER A 409 -15.75 11.06 2.89
CA SER A 409 -15.59 10.08 1.78
C SER A 409 -16.05 8.69 2.21
N GLU A 410 -16.34 7.82 1.24
CA GLU A 410 -16.41 6.36 1.48
C GLU A 410 -14.98 5.82 1.57
N GLY A 411 -14.52 5.50 2.78
CA GLY A 411 -13.14 5.08 2.99
C GLY A 411 -12.93 3.58 2.82
N ARG A 412 -11.89 3.17 2.08
CA ARG A 412 -11.55 1.76 1.81
C ARG A 412 -10.06 1.51 2.03
N ALA A 413 -9.68 0.52 2.83
CA ALA A 413 -8.25 0.19 2.94
C ALA A 413 -7.76 -0.40 1.61
N ILE A 414 -8.44 -1.45 1.13
CA ILE A 414 -8.13 -2.11 -0.14
C ILE A 414 -9.42 -2.25 -0.95
N HIS A 415 -9.35 -1.90 -2.24
CA HIS A 415 -10.45 -2.09 -3.18
C HIS A 415 -9.96 -2.71 -4.49
N CYS A 416 -10.42 -3.93 -4.76
CA CYS A 416 -10.08 -4.71 -5.95
C CYS A 416 -11.31 -4.83 -6.86
N LEU A 417 -11.14 -4.48 -8.13
CA LEU A 417 -12.22 -4.42 -9.13
C LEU A 417 -11.82 -5.02 -10.48
N ALA A 418 -12.84 -5.45 -11.22
CA ALA A 418 -12.67 -5.71 -12.63
C ALA A 418 -12.63 -4.39 -13.42
N ASN A 419 -11.89 -4.38 -14.54
CA ASN A 419 -11.95 -3.26 -15.48
C ASN A 419 -13.27 -3.26 -16.27
N ALA A 420 -13.48 -2.24 -17.13
CA ALA A 420 -14.69 -2.12 -17.94
C ALA A 420 -14.91 -3.29 -18.93
N SER A 421 -13.89 -4.11 -19.18
CA SER A 421 -14.00 -5.33 -20.01
C SER A 421 -14.29 -6.60 -19.21
N GLY A 422 -14.39 -6.51 -17.88
CA GLY A 422 -14.63 -7.64 -16.98
C GLY A 422 -13.37 -8.42 -16.60
N SER A 423 -12.16 -7.89 -16.84
CA SER A 423 -10.92 -8.52 -16.38
C SER A 423 -10.70 -8.19 -14.90
N PRO A 424 -10.62 -9.18 -13.99
CA PRO A 424 -10.47 -8.95 -12.55
C PRO A 424 -9.02 -8.67 -12.15
N SER A 425 -8.82 -7.90 -11.06
CA SER A 425 -7.49 -7.64 -10.49
C SER A 425 -6.91 -8.73 -9.62
N ARG A 426 -7.67 -9.78 -9.30
CA ARG A 426 -7.15 -11.00 -8.63
C ARG A 426 -6.18 -10.72 -7.45
N CYS A 427 -6.48 -9.73 -6.62
CA CYS A 427 -5.64 -9.33 -5.50
C CYS A 427 -5.38 -10.48 -4.53
N THR A 428 -4.17 -10.50 -3.98
CA THR A 428 -3.77 -11.34 -2.84
C THR A 428 -3.38 -10.44 -1.68
N VAL A 429 -4.04 -10.60 -0.53
CA VAL A 429 -3.87 -9.74 0.67
C VAL A 429 -3.48 -10.59 1.86
N LEU A 430 -2.24 -10.51 2.31
CA LEU A 430 -1.64 -11.45 3.27
C LEU A 430 -1.03 -10.74 4.47
N ASP A 431 -1.24 -11.26 5.68
CA ASP A 431 -0.41 -10.94 6.86
C ASP A 431 -0.23 -9.44 7.18
N ASN A 432 -1.16 -8.59 6.73
CA ASN A 432 -1.07 -7.17 7.03
C ASN A 432 -1.42 -6.94 8.49
N THR A 433 -0.55 -6.23 9.19
CA THR A 433 -0.67 -6.00 10.64
C THR A 433 -1.97 -5.26 10.99
N LEU A 434 -2.43 -4.36 10.12
CA LEU A 434 -3.68 -3.63 10.32
C LEU A 434 -4.23 -3.03 9.01
N LEU A 435 -5.45 -3.41 8.65
CA LEU A 435 -6.22 -2.84 7.55
C LEU A 435 -7.40 -2.05 8.11
N GLN A 436 -7.48 -0.75 7.80
CA GLN A 436 -8.54 0.13 8.31
C GLN A 436 -9.31 0.86 7.21
N GLY A 437 -10.63 0.81 7.26
CA GLY A 437 -11.46 1.58 6.33
C GLY A 437 -11.34 3.10 6.53
N SER A 438 -11.15 3.55 7.78
CA SER A 438 -11.03 4.97 8.11
C SER A 438 -10.03 5.21 9.24
N GLU A 439 -9.35 6.36 9.21
CA GLU A 439 -8.38 6.78 10.24
C GLU A 439 -9.05 7.47 11.43
N ALA A 440 -10.23 8.10 11.25
CA ALA A 440 -11.06 8.74 12.29
C ALA A 440 -12.36 9.35 11.74
N GLY A 441 -13.29 9.70 12.65
CA GLY A 441 -14.57 10.34 12.33
C GLY A 441 -15.69 9.35 11.98
N PHE A 442 -16.78 9.88 11.39
CA PHE A 442 -17.94 9.08 10.94
C PHE A 442 -18.18 9.28 9.44
N PRO A 443 -17.30 8.77 8.55
CA PRO A 443 -17.53 8.79 7.10
C PRO A 443 -18.84 8.08 6.72
N PRO A 444 -19.47 8.38 5.57
CA PRO A 444 -20.65 7.67 5.10
C PRO A 444 -20.47 6.14 5.06
N SER A 445 -19.29 5.67 4.67
CA SER A 445 -18.91 4.26 4.71
C SER A 445 -17.44 4.10 5.10
N SER A 446 -17.14 3.02 5.83
CA SER A 446 -15.78 2.59 6.15
C SER A 446 -15.65 1.10 5.88
N VAL A 447 -14.74 0.72 5.00
CA VAL A 447 -14.54 -0.67 4.56
C VAL A 447 -13.08 -1.09 4.69
N GLY A 448 -12.80 -2.20 5.36
CA GLY A 448 -11.44 -2.75 5.39
C GLY A 448 -11.01 -3.22 4.00
N VAL A 449 -11.59 -4.32 3.52
CA VAL A 449 -11.28 -4.89 2.20
C VAL A 449 -12.56 -5.03 1.38
N ARG A 450 -12.55 -4.56 0.14
CA ARG A 450 -13.65 -4.74 -0.82
C ARG A 450 -13.16 -5.45 -2.08
N CYS A 451 -13.88 -6.49 -2.46
CA CYS A 451 -13.60 -7.31 -3.63
C CYS A 451 -14.86 -7.40 -4.48
N ASP A 452 -14.79 -6.86 -5.69
CA ASP A 452 -15.91 -6.88 -6.63
C ASP A 452 -15.57 -7.76 -7.85
N ASP A 453 -16.54 -8.51 -8.37
CA ASP A 453 -16.48 -9.19 -9.68
C ASP A 453 -15.26 -10.11 -9.88
N GLY A 454 -15.01 -11.01 -8.93
CA GLY A 454 -13.92 -11.98 -9.00
C GLY A 454 -12.52 -11.40 -8.77
N SER A 455 -12.43 -10.16 -8.25
CA SER A 455 -11.17 -9.42 -8.18
C SER A 455 -10.28 -9.72 -6.98
N CYS A 456 -10.64 -10.67 -6.14
CA CYS A 456 -9.78 -11.16 -5.06
C CYS A 456 -9.61 -12.66 -5.17
N VAL A 457 -8.38 -13.12 -5.01
CA VAL A 457 -8.03 -14.55 -4.96
C VAL A 457 -7.96 -15.03 -3.53
N ARG A 458 -7.22 -14.30 -2.68
CA ARG A 458 -6.92 -14.72 -1.31
C ARG A 458 -6.82 -13.51 -0.38
N ILE A 459 -7.43 -13.62 0.80
CA ILE A 459 -7.32 -12.67 1.90
C ILE A 459 -6.99 -13.50 3.14
N ALA A 460 -5.74 -13.49 3.59
CA ALA A 460 -5.28 -14.38 4.66
C ALA A 460 -4.44 -13.68 5.73
N GLY A 461 -4.59 -14.08 7.00
CA GLY A 461 -3.68 -13.64 8.08
C GLY A 461 -3.81 -12.16 8.47
N ASN A 462 -4.85 -11.45 8.02
CA ASN A 462 -4.95 -10.00 8.23
C ASN A 462 -5.70 -9.66 9.52
N ARG A 463 -5.27 -8.59 10.19
CA ARG A 463 -6.12 -7.86 11.14
C ARG A 463 -6.89 -6.77 10.41
N ILE A 464 -8.20 -6.91 10.33
CA ILE A 464 -9.09 -5.97 9.64
C ILE A 464 -9.97 -5.27 10.66
N ASP A 465 -9.94 -3.94 10.67
CA ASP A 465 -10.71 -3.09 11.58
C ASP A 465 -11.37 -1.94 10.81
N ALA A 466 -12.68 -2.02 10.55
CA ALA A 466 -13.39 -0.97 9.83
C ALA A 466 -13.50 0.35 10.64
N ARG A 467 -13.19 0.32 11.94
CA ARG A 467 -13.10 1.45 12.87
C ARG A 467 -14.40 2.24 13.05
N ALA A 468 -14.62 3.31 12.29
CA ALA A 468 -15.79 4.18 12.50
C ALA A 468 -16.37 4.71 11.17
N GLY A 469 -17.70 4.82 11.13
CA GLY A 469 -18.48 5.26 9.96
C GLY A 469 -19.98 5.31 10.24
N LEU A 470 -20.79 5.77 9.29
CA LEU A 470 -22.24 5.54 9.32
C LEU A 470 -22.53 4.06 9.06
N VAL A 471 -21.94 3.52 8.01
CA VAL A 471 -21.91 2.09 7.72
C VAL A 471 -20.47 1.60 7.83
N THR A 472 -20.22 0.58 8.65
CA THR A 472 -18.90 -0.04 8.77
C THR A 472 -18.93 -1.49 8.32
N ARG A 473 -17.94 -1.89 7.52
CA ARG A 473 -17.82 -3.25 6.99
C ARG A 473 -16.38 -3.72 7.07
N GLY A 474 -16.11 -4.86 7.68
CA GLY A 474 -14.76 -5.44 7.69
C GLY A 474 -14.36 -5.83 6.27
N VAL A 475 -15.09 -6.78 5.69
CA VAL A 475 -14.86 -7.29 4.33
C VAL A 475 -16.17 -7.26 3.52
N ILE A 476 -16.06 -6.88 2.25
CA ILE A 476 -17.15 -7.01 1.26
C ILE A 476 -16.68 -7.94 0.14
N LEU A 477 -17.45 -8.98 -0.12
CA LEU A 477 -17.27 -9.94 -1.20
C LEU A 477 -18.47 -9.85 -2.13
N ASP A 478 -18.34 -9.09 -3.22
CA ASP A 478 -19.41 -8.86 -4.19
C ASP A 478 -19.12 -9.63 -5.47
N ASN A 479 -19.93 -10.65 -5.76
CA ASN A 479 -19.80 -11.49 -6.96
C ASN A 479 -18.35 -12.01 -7.15
N THR A 480 -17.74 -12.51 -6.07
CA THR A 480 -16.34 -12.97 -6.05
C THR A 480 -16.17 -14.32 -5.36
N GLY A 481 -15.09 -15.01 -5.70
CA GLY A 481 -14.74 -16.33 -5.17
C GLY A 481 -13.45 -16.33 -4.37
N ALA A 482 -13.28 -15.35 -3.49
CA ALA A 482 -12.05 -15.24 -2.71
C ALA A 482 -11.99 -16.36 -1.66
N VAL A 483 -10.78 -16.84 -1.37
CA VAL A 483 -10.53 -17.58 -0.14
C VAL A 483 -10.22 -16.56 0.96
N LEU A 484 -11.01 -16.58 2.02
CA LEU A 484 -10.88 -15.72 3.19
C LEU A 484 -10.48 -16.60 4.37
N GLU A 485 -9.24 -16.52 4.85
CA GLU A 485 -8.77 -17.40 5.91
C GLU A 485 -7.88 -16.78 6.97
N ASN A 486 -7.90 -17.31 8.19
CA ASN A 486 -7.00 -16.87 9.25
C ASN A 486 -7.04 -15.36 9.53
N ASN A 487 -8.17 -14.69 9.29
CA ASN A 487 -8.30 -13.26 9.51
C ASN A 487 -9.01 -12.95 10.83
N VAL A 488 -8.60 -11.85 11.45
CA VAL A 488 -9.34 -11.24 12.57
C VAL A 488 -10.05 -10.00 12.05
N ILE A 489 -11.36 -10.13 11.82
CA ILE A 489 -12.20 -9.13 11.18
C ILE A 489 -13.11 -8.49 12.22
N ASP A 490 -13.05 -7.17 12.33
CA ASP A 490 -13.88 -6.37 13.23
C ASP A 490 -14.50 -5.20 12.47
N ALA A 491 -15.83 -5.16 12.42
CA ALA A 491 -16.55 -4.05 11.81
C ALA A 491 -16.54 -2.79 12.69
N SER A 492 -16.16 -2.90 13.96
CA SER A 492 -16.16 -1.81 14.93
C SER A 492 -17.53 -1.09 14.98
N CYS A 493 -17.58 0.24 15.12
CA CYS A 493 -18.84 0.94 15.43
C CYS A 493 -19.37 1.76 14.25
N GLY A 494 -20.46 1.29 13.64
CA GLY A 494 -21.29 2.02 12.70
C GLY A 494 -22.47 2.75 13.38
N ASN A 495 -22.91 3.88 12.80
CA ASN A 495 -24.10 4.62 13.27
C ASN A 495 -25.42 4.15 12.66
N THR A 496 -25.38 3.37 11.58
CA THR A 496 -26.56 2.79 10.93
C THR A 496 -26.47 1.29 10.69
N GLU A 497 -25.27 0.74 10.52
CA GLU A 497 -25.03 -0.68 10.25
C GLU A 497 -23.55 -1.02 10.50
N SER A 498 -23.29 -2.18 11.11
CA SER A 498 -21.95 -2.73 11.32
C SER A 498 -21.93 -4.20 10.91
N ILE A 499 -21.08 -4.58 9.94
CA ILE A 499 -21.01 -5.96 9.41
C ILE A 499 -19.56 -6.43 9.37
N GLY A 500 -19.24 -7.57 9.98
CA GLY A 500 -17.91 -8.18 9.89
C GLY A 500 -17.58 -8.53 8.43
N VAL A 501 -18.34 -9.46 7.86
CA VAL A 501 -18.23 -9.86 6.45
C VAL A 501 -19.58 -9.74 5.74
N LEU A 502 -19.60 -9.04 4.61
CA LEU A 502 -20.75 -8.94 3.71
C LEU A 502 -20.46 -9.70 2.42
N SER A 503 -21.19 -10.80 2.19
CA SER A 503 -21.18 -11.54 0.94
C SER A 503 -22.41 -11.19 0.11
N LEU A 504 -22.20 -10.68 -1.10
CA LEU A 504 -23.24 -10.39 -2.09
C LEU A 504 -23.05 -11.33 -3.27
N ASP A 505 -23.94 -12.33 -3.40
CA ASP A 505 -23.92 -13.30 -4.50
C ASP A 505 -22.53 -13.92 -4.77
N SER A 506 -21.79 -14.22 -3.70
CA SER A 506 -20.40 -14.67 -3.78
C SER A 506 -20.30 -16.20 -3.68
N TRP A 507 -19.22 -16.78 -4.22
CA TRP A 507 -18.88 -18.20 -4.06
C TRP A 507 -17.60 -18.38 -3.24
N SER A 508 -17.41 -17.47 -2.28
CA SER A 508 -16.19 -17.40 -1.48
C SER A 508 -16.13 -18.54 -0.45
N ARG A 509 -14.92 -19.03 -0.20
CA ARG A 509 -14.63 -19.96 0.89
C ARG A 509 -14.10 -19.17 2.07
N MET A 510 -14.72 -19.33 3.23
CA MET A 510 -14.37 -18.63 4.47
C MET A 510 -14.00 -19.65 5.53
N GLU A 511 -12.74 -19.68 5.92
CA GLU A 511 -12.25 -20.66 6.89
C GLU A 511 -11.35 -20.07 7.97
N ASN A 512 -11.44 -20.57 9.21
CA ASN A 512 -10.59 -20.10 10.30
C ASN A 512 -10.59 -18.57 10.45
N ASN A 513 -11.72 -17.89 10.36
CA ASN A 513 -11.79 -16.45 10.64
C ASN A 513 -12.48 -16.18 11.97
N LEU A 514 -12.04 -15.12 12.66
CA LEU A 514 -12.85 -14.44 13.67
C LEU A 514 -13.57 -13.28 13.00
N MET A 515 -14.89 -13.38 12.85
CA MET A 515 -15.74 -12.36 12.22
C MET A 515 -16.59 -11.67 13.26
N THR A 516 -16.29 -10.42 13.60
CA THR A 516 -17.03 -9.63 14.59
C THR A 516 -17.86 -8.54 13.91
N GLY A 517 -19.16 -8.51 14.19
CA GLY A 517 -20.09 -7.46 13.77
C GLY A 517 -19.82 -6.10 14.40
N GLY A 518 -18.96 -6.06 15.43
CA GLY A 518 -18.37 -4.85 15.99
C GLY A 518 -18.76 -4.54 17.44
N PHE A 519 -18.14 -3.50 18.00
CA PHE A 519 -18.39 -3.01 19.36
C PHE A 519 -18.61 -1.50 19.37
N CYS A 520 -19.65 -1.04 20.06
CA CYS A 520 -19.91 0.38 20.32
C CYS A 520 -19.89 0.70 21.82
N GLN A 521 -19.63 1.96 22.18
CA GLN A 521 -19.64 2.42 23.57
C GLN A 521 -21.07 2.66 24.10
N VAL A 522 -21.23 2.74 25.42
CA VAL A 522 -22.52 3.04 26.07
C VAL A 522 -23.02 4.42 25.62
N GLY A 523 -24.15 4.46 24.91
CA GLY A 523 -24.78 5.71 24.43
C GLY A 523 -24.70 5.92 22.92
N ASP A 524 -23.99 5.05 22.21
CA ASP A 524 -23.93 5.03 20.75
C ASP A 524 -25.25 4.51 20.11
N PRO A 525 -25.46 4.71 18.79
CA PRO A 525 -26.71 4.38 18.12
C PRO A 525 -27.07 2.89 18.19
N ASN A 526 -28.38 2.63 18.23
CA ASN A 526 -28.94 1.28 18.17
C ASN A 526 -28.97 0.79 16.71
N VAL A 527 -27.92 0.09 16.28
CA VAL A 527 -27.77 -0.42 14.91
C VAL A 527 -27.79 -1.96 14.88
N PRO A 528 -28.01 -2.57 13.70
CA PRO A 528 -27.71 -3.98 13.49
C PRO A 528 -26.20 -4.21 13.51
N PHE A 529 -25.77 -5.19 14.31
CA PHE A 529 -24.41 -5.74 14.31
C PHE A 529 -24.47 -7.16 13.78
N ILE A 530 -23.69 -7.45 12.75
CA ILE A 530 -23.78 -8.74 12.05
C ILE A 530 -22.38 -9.30 11.87
N GLY A 531 -22.11 -10.50 12.37
CA GLY A 531 -20.82 -11.16 12.17
C GLY A 531 -20.59 -11.48 10.69
N LEU A 532 -21.51 -12.25 10.10
CA LEU A 532 -21.54 -12.59 8.69
C LEU A 532 -22.93 -12.34 8.09
N LYS A 533 -22.98 -11.52 7.03
CA LYS A 533 -24.17 -11.31 6.22
C LYS A 533 -23.99 -11.92 4.84
N VAL A 534 -24.92 -12.78 4.42
CA VAL A 534 -24.94 -13.42 3.11
C VAL A 534 -26.22 -13.03 2.37
N VAL A 535 -26.06 -12.46 1.18
CA VAL A 535 -27.15 -12.18 0.24
C VAL A 535 -27.06 -13.20 -0.89
N ALA A 536 -28.00 -14.14 -0.90
CA ALA A 536 -28.07 -15.21 -1.89
C ALA A 536 -28.93 -14.80 -3.09
N SER A 537 -28.54 -15.23 -4.31
CA SER A 537 -29.26 -14.87 -5.54
C SER A 537 -29.63 -16.08 -6.40
N ALA A 538 -30.46 -15.86 -7.40
CA ALA A 538 -30.83 -16.87 -8.41
C ALA A 538 -29.64 -17.34 -9.28
N SER A 539 -28.48 -16.69 -9.23
CA SER A 539 -27.25 -17.11 -9.94
C SER A 539 -26.83 -18.52 -9.52
N GLY A 540 -27.09 -18.87 -8.26
CA GLY A 540 -26.68 -20.12 -7.65
C GLY A 540 -25.25 -20.15 -7.12
N ASN A 541 -24.56 -18.99 -7.06
CA ASN A 541 -23.31 -18.82 -6.32
C ASN A 541 -23.55 -19.15 -4.84
N GLU A 542 -22.59 -19.84 -4.23
CA GLU A 542 -22.76 -20.43 -2.90
C GLU A 542 -21.50 -20.25 -2.08
N VAL A 543 -21.64 -19.65 -0.91
CA VAL A 543 -20.56 -19.55 0.09
C VAL A 543 -20.30 -20.89 0.76
N ASP A 544 -19.04 -21.12 1.10
CA ASP A 544 -18.59 -22.25 1.93
C ASP A 544 -17.92 -21.71 3.19
N VAL A 545 -18.63 -21.79 4.32
CA VAL A 545 -18.26 -21.18 5.59
C VAL A 545 -17.95 -22.30 6.59
N HIS A 546 -16.66 -22.47 6.87
CA HIS A 546 -16.17 -23.61 7.63
C HIS A 546 -15.24 -23.21 8.76
N SER A 547 -15.40 -23.76 9.97
CA SER A 547 -14.38 -23.58 11.02
C SER A 547 -14.13 -22.11 11.39
N ASN A 548 -15.17 -21.29 11.49
CA ASN A 548 -15.05 -19.88 11.88
C ASN A 548 -15.61 -19.64 13.30
N VAL A 549 -15.19 -18.54 13.92
CA VAL A 549 -15.92 -17.92 15.02
C VAL A 549 -16.64 -16.69 14.46
N ILE A 550 -17.97 -16.70 14.51
CA ILE A 550 -18.81 -15.64 13.95
C ILE A 550 -19.59 -14.99 15.09
N ASP A 551 -19.18 -13.78 15.46
CA ASP A 551 -19.75 -13.04 16.59
C ASP A 551 -20.46 -11.78 16.10
N ALA A 552 -21.74 -11.63 16.43
CA ALA A 552 -22.45 -10.37 16.23
C ALA A 552 -21.77 -9.20 16.96
N GLY A 553 -21.02 -9.47 18.03
CA GLY A 553 -20.29 -8.49 18.84
C GLY A 553 -21.11 -7.98 20.05
N PRO A 554 -20.44 -7.56 21.14
CA PRO A 554 -21.14 -7.06 22.33
C PRO A 554 -21.65 -5.63 22.14
N ASN A 555 -22.89 -5.36 22.54
CA ASN A 555 -23.42 -3.99 22.63
C ASN A 555 -23.91 -3.68 24.06
N PRO A 556 -23.42 -2.62 24.73
CA PRO A 556 -23.93 -2.22 26.03
C PRO A 556 -25.33 -1.55 26.01
N ALA A 557 -25.93 -1.27 24.84
CA ALA A 557 -27.20 -0.57 24.70
C ALA A 557 -28.44 -1.47 24.98
N ALA A 558 -29.53 -0.84 25.45
CA ALA A 558 -30.73 -1.55 25.92
C ALA A 558 -31.67 -2.08 24.81
N VAL A 559 -31.55 -1.57 23.57
CA VAL A 559 -32.36 -1.99 22.41
C VAL A 559 -31.47 -2.04 21.18
N CYS A 560 -31.12 -3.21 20.67
CA CYS A 560 -30.34 -3.33 19.44
C CYS A 560 -30.66 -4.66 18.75
N PHE A 561 -30.09 -4.86 17.56
CA PHE A 561 -30.20 -6.08 16.76
C PHE A 561 -28.81 -6.69 16.59
N GLY A 562 -28.68 -7.99 16.82
CA GLY A 562 -27.41 -8.69 16.64
C GLY A 562 -27.59 -10.06 16.00
N ASP A 563 -26.99 -10.27 14.83
CA ASP A 563 -27.02 -11.56 14.13
C ASP A 563 -25.60 -12.13 14.07
N GLY A 564 -25.40 -13.37 14.51
CA GLY A 564 -24.15 -14.08 14.22
C GLY A 564 -24.03 -14.25 12.70
N VAL A 565 -24.95 -15.02 12.13
CA VAL A 565 -25.16 -15.14 10.69
C VAL A 565 -26.52 -14.60 10.29
N LEU A 566 -26.55 -13.73 9.28
CA LEU A 566 -27.76 -13.32 8.56
C LEU A 566 -27.70 -13.83 7.13
N LEU A 567 -28.62 -14.72 6.76
CA LEU A 567 -28.86 -15.14 5.39
C LEU A 567 -30.12 -14.44 4.87
N GLU A 568 -30.01 -13.70 3.77
CA GLU A 568 -31.13 -13.03 3.11
C GLU A 568 -31.11 -13.28 1.60
N SER A 569 -32.28 -13.15 0.98
CA SER A 569 -32.42 -13.30 -0.47
C SER A 569 -32.27 -11.96 -1.18
N ASP A 570 -31.65 -11.97 -2.36
CA ASP A 570 -31.69 -10.82 -3.25
C ASP A 570 -33.14 -10.47 -3.61
N THR A 571 -33.54 -9.23 -3.33
CA THR A 571 -34.93 -8.78 -3.48
C THR A 571 -35.42 -8.74 -4.93
N THR A 572 -34.50 -8.76 -5.90
CA THR A 572 -34.79 -8.67 -7.33
C THR A 572 -34.66 -10.01 -8.05
N SER A 573 -33.79 -10.89 -7.54
CA SER A 573 -33.45 -12.19 -8.10
C SER A 573 -33.26 -13.21 -6.96
N PRO A 574 -34.33 -13.55 -6.23
CA PRO A 574 -34.24 -14.45 -5.08
C PRO A 574 -33.79 -15.85 -5.52
N PRO A 575 -33.08 -16.59 -4.64
CA PRO A 575 -32.61 -17.92 -4.93
C PRO A 575 -33.79 -18.88 -5.20
N THR A 576 -33.54 -19.89 -6.03
CA THR A 576 -34.55 -20.88 -6.45
C THR A 576 -34.41 -22.24 -5.76
N ARG A 577 -33.41 -22.34 -4.88
CA ARG A 577 -33.04 -23.52 -4.09
C ARG A 577 -32.24 -23.03 -2.87
N PRO A 578 -32.12 -23.84 -1.82
CA PRO A 578 -31.22 -23.55 -0.71
C PRO A 578 -29.78 -23.30 -1.18
N LEU A 579 -29.12 -22.32 -0.58
CA LEU A 579 -27.75 -21.90 -0.87
C LEU A 579 -27.00 -21.58 0.43
N GLY A 580 -25.76 -22.04 0.50
CA GLY A 580 -24.83 -21.78 1.60
C GLY A 580 -24.48 -23.06 2.33
N VAL A 581 -23.19 -23.23 2.59
CA VAL A 581 -22.66 -24.33 3.39
C VAL A 581 -22.08 -23.76 4.67
N PHE A 582 -22.61 -24.18 5.81
CA PHE A 582 -22.14 -23.76 7.13
C PHE A 582 -21.77 -24.98 7.96
N ARG A 583 -20.47 -25.17 8.21
CA ARG A 583 -19.93 -26.29 8.98
C ARG A 583 -18.90 -25.91 10.02
N ASN A 584 -18.89 -26.64 11.13
CA ASN A 584 -17.90 -26.48 12.21
C ASN A 584 -17.72 -25.02 12.66
N ASN A 585 -18.74 -24.18 12.57
CA ASN A 585 -18.63 -22.79 13.03
C ASN A 585 -19.11 -22.67 14.48
N VAL A 586 -18.50 -21.74 15.21
CA VAL A 586 -19.01 -21.24 16.49
C VAL A 586 -19.79 -19.96 16.21
N LEU A 587 -21.09 -19.98 16.47
CA LEU A 587 -22.00 -18.88 16.16
C LEU A 587 -22.41 -18.17 17.43
N LEU A 588 -22.10 -16.88 17.54
CA LEU A 588 -22.46 -16.04 18.68
C LEU A 588 -23.41 -14.93 18.23
N GLY A 589 -24.56 -14.85 18.90
CA GLY A 589 -25.42 -13.67 18.85
C GLY A 589 -24.90 -12.56 19.77
N SER A 590 -25.51 -11.39 19.67
CA SER A 590 -25.21 -10.27 20.57
C SER A 590 -26.02 -10.36 21.87
N ASN A 591 -25.62 -9.59 22.88
CA ASN A 591 -26.41 -9.33 24.09
C ASN A 591 -27.56 -8.32 23.87
N CYS A 592 -27.87 -8.04 22.60
CA CYS A 592 -28.96 -7.19 22.14
C CYS A 592 -30.35 -7.67 22.59
N SER A 593 -31.31 -6.73 22.58
CA SER A 593 -32.71 -7.04 22.91
C SER A 593 -33.36 -8.03 21.95
N THR A 594 -32.90 -8.00 20.69
CA THR A 594 -33.25 -8.96 19.66
C THR A 594 -31.94 -9.48 19.09
N ALA A 595 -31.69 -10.77 19.20
CA ALA A 595 -30.48 -11.36 18.65
C ALA A 595 -30.73 -12.78 18.16
N TYR A 596 -30.00 -13.17 17.12
CA TYR A 596 -30.05 -14.48 16.51
C TYR A 596 -28.62 -14.99 16.30
N LEU A 597 -28.38 -16.28 16.56
CA LEU A 597 -27.10 -16.88 16.23
C LEU A 597 -27.05 -17.20 14.73
N PHE A 598 -28.18 -17.66 14.18
CA PHE A 598 -28.41 -17.79 12.75
C PHE A 598 -29.82 -17.30 12.39
N ARG A 599 -29.94 -16.46 11.36
CA ARG A 599 -31.23 -15.93 10.91
C ARG A 599 -31.38 -16.06 9.41
N GLU A 600 -32.45 -16.71 9.01
CA GLU A 600 -33.04 -16.60 7.67
C GLU A 600 -33.97 -15.39 7.65
N ALA A 601 -33.73 -14.47 6.72
CA ALA A 601 -34.49 -13.23 6.65
C ALA A 601 -35.88 -13.40 6.01
N ASP A 602 -36.05 -14.40 5.16
CA ASP A 602 -37.23 -14.58 4.30
C ASP A 602 -37.40 -16.03 3.85
N ALA A 603 -38.58 -16.31 3.27
CA ALA A 603 -39.07 -17.63 2.85
C ALA A 603 -38.22 -18.39 1.80
N THR A 604 -37.17 -17.74 1.29
CA THR A 604 -36.30 -18.26 0.23
C THR A 604 -34.84 -18.29 0.66
N ALA A 605 -34.52 -17.76 1.84
CA ALA A 605 -33.18 -17.65 2.38
C ALA A 605 -32.78 -18.91 3.16
N ASP A 606 -32.82 -20.07 2.50
CA ASP A 606 -32.54 -21.36 3.11
C ASP A 606 -31.05 -21.74 2.99
N PRO A 607 -30.34 -22.07 4.08
CA PRO A 607 -29.02 -22.68 3.97
C PRO A 607 -29.14 -24.09 3.39
N ARG A 608 -28.29 -24.42 2.42
CA ARG A 608 -28.25 -25.77 1.85
C ARG A 608 -27.71 -26.79 2.84
N VAL A 609 -26.74 -26.39 3.67
CA VAL A 609 -26.11 -27.23 4.68
C VAL A 609 -25.90 -26.41 5.94
N LEU A 610 -26.35 -26.95 7.08
CA LEU A 610 -26.11 -26.41 8.41
C LEU A 610 -25.71 -27.55 9.35
N GLN A 611 -24.42 -27.89 9.41
CA GLN A 611 -23.98 -29.12 10.08
C GLN A 611 -22.82 -28.89 11.05
N ASN A 612 -22.81 -29.60 12.18
CA ASN A 612 -21.70 -29.57 13.14
C ASN A 612 -21.33 -28.16 13.63
N ASN A 613 -22.26 -27.21 13.61
CA ASN A 613 -22.04 -25.88 14.18
C ASN A 613 -22.37 -25.89 15.67
N VAL A 614 -21.66 -25.09 16.45
CA VAL A 614 -21.99 -24.81 17.85
C VAL A 614 -22.68 -23.45 17.92
N PHE A 615 -23.92 -23.47 18.38
CA PHE A 615 -24.71 -22.29 18.69
C PHE A 615 -24.36 -21.85 20.11
N ASP A 616 -23.43 -20.90 20.21
CA ASP A 616 -22.85 -20.48 21.48
C ASP A 616 -23.70 -19.41 22.19
N ASP A 617 -24.31 -19.84 23.30
CA ASP A 617 -25.25 -19.08 24.10
C ASP A 617 -24.58 -18.26 25.22
N ARG A 618 -23.24 -18.19 25.30
CA ARG A 618 -22.47 -17.46 26.35
C ARG A 618 -22.83 -15.97 26.49
N ASN A 619 -23.18 -15.34 25.38
CA ASN A 619 -23.54 -13.92 25.32
C ASN A 619 -25.06 -13.70 25.25
N SER A 620 -25.86 -14.77 25.35
CA SER A 620 -27.30 -14.66 25.35
C SER A 620 -27.78 -14.02 26.66
N ARG A 621 -28.33 -12.81 26.55
CA ARG A 621 -29.45 -12.47 27.44
C ARG A 621 -30.55 -13.52 27.20
N PRO A 622 -31.53 -13.71 28.11
CA PRO A 622 -32.67 -14.63 27.91
C PRO A 622 -33.56 -14.38 26.67
N SER A 623 -33.15 -13.52 25.73
CA SER A 623 -33.88 -13.06 24.55
C SER A 623 -33.17 -13.31 23.21
N ALA A 624 -31.95 -13.88 23.20
CA ALA A 624 -31.34 -14.32 21.94
C ALA A 624 -31.94 -15.68 21.53
N PHE A 625 -32.34 -15.81 20.26
CA PHE A 625 -32.81 -17.06 19.71
C PHE A 625 -31.66 -17.79 18.99
N LEU A 626 -31.68 -19.13 19.02
CA LEU A 626 -30.66 -19.90 18.30
C LEU A 626 -30.84 -19.72 16.80
N TYR A 627 -32.08 -19.81 16.33
CA TYR A 627 -32.42 -19.78 14.92
C TYR A 627 -33.67 -18.96 14.66
N ARG A 628 -33.73 -18.29 13.51
CA ARG A 628 -34.98 -17.77 12.96
C ARG A 628 -35.18 -18.31 11.57
N ASP A 629 -36.31 -19.01 11.41
CA ASP A 629 -36.74 -19.73 10.23
C ASP A 629 -37.77 -18.88 9.45
N GLU A 630 -37.57 -18.78 8.14
CA GLU A 630 -38.46 -18.12 7.17
C GLU A 630 -38.84 -16.67 7.56
N GLY A 631 -37.92 -15.98 8.24
CA GLY A 631 -38.11 -14.62 8.72
C GLY A 631 -39.23 -14.44 9.76
N SER A 632 -39.81 -15.52 10.32
CA SER A 632 -40.97 -15.39 11.22
C SER A 632 -41.05 -16.39 12.38
N THR A 633 -40.37 -17.54 12.31
CA THR A 633 -40.40 -18.57 13.34
C THR A 633 -39.11 -18.53 14.16
N ASP A 634 -39.20 -18.15 15.43
CA ASP A 634 -38.05 -18.11 16.33
C ASP A 634 -37.90 -19.44 17.09
N GLU A 635 -36.74 -20.09 17.00
CA GLU A 635 -36.46 -21.42 17.56
C GLU A 635 -35.32 -21.40 18.58
N ASN A 636 -35.48 -22.19 19.64
CA ASN A 636 -34.57 -22.27 20.78
C ASN A 636 -34.15 -23.71 21.14
N ASP A 637 -34.73 -24.73 20.49
CA ASP A 637 -34.35 -26.12 20.65
C ASP A 637 -33.52 -26.58 19.45
N ILE A 638 -32.24 -26.88 19.71
CA ILE A 638 -31.31 -27.38 18.71
C ILE A 638 -31.79 -28.69 18.05
N ASN A 639 -32.61 -29.49 18.73
CA ASN A 639 -33.19 -30.71 18.15
C ASN A 639 -34.26 -30.40 17.11
N THR A 640 -35.01 -29.31 17.29
CA THR A 640 -35.97 -28.84 16.29
C THR A 640 -35.22 -28.35 15.05
N ILE A 641 -34.16 -27.57 15.24
CA ILE A 641 -33.32 -27.06 14.15
C ILE A 641 -32.70 -28.23 13.36
N ASN A 642 -32.11 -29.21 14.04
CA ASN A 642 -31.60 -30.44 13.42
C ASN A 642 -32.69 -31.33 12.78
N GLY A 643 -33.97 -31.02 12.98
CA GLY A 643 -35.12 -31.73 12.44
C GLY A 643 -35.84 -31.01 11.30
N TYR A 644 -35.39 -29.81 10.91
CA TYR A 644 -35.94 -29.07 9.78
C TYR A 644 -35.81 -29.85 8.46
N SER A 645 -36.78 -29.65 7.57
CA SER A 645 -36.95 -30.49 6.36
C SER A 645 -36.55 -29.81 5.06
N ASP A 646 -36.51 -28.49 5.08
CA ASP A 646 -36.03 -27.53 4.07
C ASP A 646 -34.51 -27.35 4.15
N VAL A 647 -33.93 -27.45 5.34
CA VAL A 647 -32.48 -27.37 5.59
C VAL A 647 -31.87 -28.74 5.82
N ASN A 648 -30.68 -29.01 5.26
CA ASN A 648 -29.87 -30.18 5.65
C ASN A 648 -29.14 -29.91 6.97
N ALA A 649 -29.91 -29.81 8.05
CA ALA A 649 -29.43 -29.56 9.39
C ALA A 649 -29.06 -30.86 10.10
N LEU A 650 -27.84 -30.97 10.64
CA LEU A 650 -27.41 -32.19 11.34
C LEU A 650 -26.30 -31.91 12.36
N ALA A 651 -26.38 -32.57 13.52
CA ALA A 651 -25.32 -32.58 14.52
C ALA A 651 -24.87 -31.18 14.97
N ASN A 652 -25.73 -30.17 14.85
CA ASN A 652 -25.50 -28.89 15.50
C ASN A 652 -25.72 -29.04 17.01
N ALA A 653 -24.95 -28.30 17.79
CA ALA A 653 -25.02 -28.31 19.25
C ALA A 653 -25.30 -26.90 19.79
N VAL A 654 -25.73 -26.82 21.05
CA VAL A 654 -25.93 -25.56 21.77
C VAL A 654 -25.15 -25.60 23.08
N GLY A 655 -24.58 -24.47 23.45
CA GLY A 655 -23.76 -24.29 24.65
C GLY A 655 -22.49 -23.51 24.34
N SER A 656 -21.71 -23.20 25.36
CA SER A 656 -20.55 -22.31 25.17
C SER A 656 -19.25 -23.04 24.89
N CYS A 657 -18.55 -22.64 23.82
CA CYS A 657 -17.14 -22.99 23.66
C CYS A 657 -16.32 -22.18 24.68
N THR A 658 -15.42 -22.87 25.36
CA THR A 658 -14.47 -22.28 26.30
C THR A 658 -13.14 -22.08 25.59
N PHE A 659 -12.74 -20.81 25.46
CA PHE A 659 -11.45 -20.41 24.89
C PHE A 659 -10.47 -20.04 26.01
N VAL A 660 -9.17 -20.16 25.77
CA VAL A 660 -8.13 -19.77 26.72
C VAL A 660 -8.27 -18.30 27.14
N SER A 661 -8.47 -17.38 26.17
CA SER A 661 -8.79 -15.97 26.46
C SER A 661 -9.49 -15.28 25.30
N TYR A 662 -10.82 -15.32 25.27
CA TYR A 662 -11.60 -14.63 24.24
C TYR A 662 -11.59 -13.09 24.38
N PRO A 663 -11.44 -12.30 23.29
CA PRO A 663 -11.26 -12.71 21.89
C PRO A 663 -9.78 -12.72 21.42
N THR A 664 -8.82 -12.68 22.36
CA THR A 664 -7.39 -12.47 22.05
C THR A 664 -6.61 -13.77 21.81
N ASP A 665 -7.12 -14.88 22.34
CA ASP A 665 -6.53 -16.22 22.28
C ASP A 665 -7.69 -17.19 22.09
N LEU A 666 -7.80 -17.73 20.87
CA LEU A 666 -8.94 -18.50 20.39
C LEU A 666 -8.71 -20.01 20.45
N HIS A 667 -7.58 -20.45 21.03
CA HIS A 667 -7.39 -21.85 21.39
C HIS A 667 -8.49 -22.30 22.34
N LEU A 668 -8.99 -23.51 22.15
CA LEU A 668 -9.95 -24.11 23.07
C LEU A 668 -9.29 -24.43 24.41
N ASP A 669 -9.97 -24.12 25.51
CA ASP A 669 -9.51 -24.44 26.85
C ASP A 669 -9.41 -25.96 27.04
N ALA A 670 -8.47 -26.39 27.89
CA ALA A 670 -8.27 -27.79 28.16
C ALA A 670 -9.50 -28.51 28.77
N GLY A 671 -10.46 -27.77 29.32
CA GLY A 671 -11.72 -28.28 29.84
C GLY A 671 -12.85 -28.34 28.81
N ASP A 672 -12.65 -27.83 27.59
CA ASP A 672 -13.72 -27.81 26.58
C ASP A 672 -14.08 -29.23 26.14
N THR A 673 -15.38 -29.53 26.14
CA THR A 673 -15.93 -30.82 25.69
C THR A 673 -17.03 -30.66 24.65
N LEU A 674 -17.33 -29.41 24.25
CA LEU A 674 -18.43 -29.10 23.35
C LEU A 674 -17.93 -28.87 21.92
N CYS A 675 -16.77 -28.25 21.80
CA CYS A 675 -16.18 -27.80 20.55
C CYS A 675 -14.92 -28.62 20.24
N ALA A 676 -14.19 -29.04 21.28
CA ALA A 676 -13.05 -29.94 21.16
C ALA A 676 -13.45 -31.35 20.66
N ASP A 677 -12.82 -31.80 19.59
CA ASP A 677 -13.01 -33.06 18.89
C ASP A 677 -14.47 -33.36 18.48
N GLN A 678 -15.29 -32.33 18.23
CA GLN A 678 -16.74 -32.49 17.92
C GLN A 678 -17.12 -32.15 16.46
N GLY A 679 -16.19 -31.65 15.67
CA GLY A 679 -16.42 -31.24 14.29
C GLY A 679 -16.45 -32.41 13.30
N THR A 680 -16.76 -32.09 12.04
CA THR A 680 -16.65 -33.01 10.91
C THR A 680 -15.39 -32.72 10.08
N ALA A 681 -14.65 -33.75 9.70
CA ALA A 681 -13.53 -33.63 8.75
C ALA A 681 -14.00 -33.34 7.31
N SER A 682 -15.29 -33.48 7.01
CA SER A 682 -15.84 -33.29 5.67
C SER A 682 -15.80 -31.82 5.24
N GLY A 683 -14.77 -31.47 4.47
CA GLY A 683 -14.60 -30.11 3.94
C GLY A 683 -13.89 -29.17 4.92
N ALA A 684 -13.38 -29.70 6.03
CA ALA A 684 -12.58 -28.94 6.99
C ALA A 684 -11.29 -28.43 6.34
N PRO A 685 -10.82 -27.23 6.75
CA PRO A 685 -9.49 -26.76 6.35
C PRO A 685 -8.41 -27.74 6.79
N ALA A 686 -7.29 -27.76 6.05
CA ALA A 686 -6.17 -28.64 6.38
C ALA A 686 -5.44 -28.22 7.66
N THR A 687 -5.45 -26.92 7.94
CA THR A 687 -4.82 -26.31 9.11
C THR A 687 -5.83 -25.46 9.89
N ASP A 688 -5.49 -25.10 11.10
CA ASP A 688 -6.20 -24.12 11.92
C ASP A 688 -5.70 -22.68 11.69
N PHE A 689 -6.05 -21.78 12.62
CA PHE A 689 -5.78 -20.35 12.55
C PHE A 689 -4.28 -20.00 12.61
N GLU A 690 -3.52 -20.74 13.42
CA GLU A 690 -2.08 -20.62 13.60
C GLU A 690 -1.29 -21.39 12.51
N GLY A 691 -1.98 -22.21 11.72
CA GLY A 691 -1.38 -23.00 10.65
C GLY A 691 -0.99 -24.42 11.09
N ASP A 692 -1.42 -24.86 12.27
CA ASP A 692 -1.21 -26.20 12.77
C ASP A 692 -2.18 -27.20 12.09
N PRO A 693 -1.76 -28.46 11.83
CA PRO A 693 -2.61 -29.42 11.13
C PRO A 693 -3.81 -29.87 11.96
N ARG A 694 -5.00 -29.89 11.35
CA ARG A 694 -6.22 -30.39 12.00
C ARG A 694 -6.27 -31.91 12.11
N SER A 695 -6.99 -32.40 13.11
CA SER A 695 -7.20 -33.85 13.28
C SER A 695 -7.97 -34.46 12.09
N ASP A 696 -7.60 -35.68 11.68
CA ASP A 696 -8.09 -36.32 10.45
C ASP A 696 -9.49 -36.94 10.58
N GLY A 697 -10.02 -37.07 11.80
CA GLY A 697 -11.29 -37.72 12.10
C GLY A 697 -12.36 -36.77 12.64
N THR A 698 -12.03 -36.07 13.72
CA THR A 698 -12.94 -35.22 14.47
C THR A 698 -12.25 -33.90 14.78
N PRO A 699 -12.08 -33.00 13.79
CA PRO A 699 -11.46 -31.70 14.03
C PRO A 699 -12.29 -30.89 15.03
N ASP A 700 -11.69 -29.88 15.63
CA ASP A 700 -12.37 -28.97 16.54
C ASP A 700 -13.40 -28.12 15.79
N VAL A 701 -14.52 -27.82 16.47
CA VAL A 701 -15.49 -26.83 15.99
C VAL A 701 -14.94 -25.44 16.30
N GLY A 702 -14.90 -24.58 15.28
CA GLY A 702 -14.38 -23.23 15.38
C GLY A 702 -13.03 -23.09 14.70
N ILE A 703 -12.33 -22.02 15.07
CA ILE A 703 -11.20 -21.46 14.34
C ILE A 703 -9.88 -22.22 14.56
N ASP A 704 -9.77 -22.86 15.72
CA ASP A 704 -8.50 -23.34 16.27
C ASP A 704 -8.62 -24.77 16.82
N GLU A 705 -7.53 -25.53 16.79
CA GLU A 705 -7.40 -26.83 17.45
C GLU A 705 -6.77 -26.66 18.85
N ARG A 706 -7.04 -27.62 19.73
CA ARG A 706 -6.62 -27.59 21.13
C ARG A 706 -5.14 -27.92 21.41
#